data_AF-A0A6C8Y607-F1
#
_entry.id   AF-A0A6C8Y607-F1
#
_cell.length_a   1.000
_cell.length_b   1.000
_cell.length_c   1.000
_cell.angle_alpha   90.00
_cell.angle_beta   90.00
_cell.angle_gamma   90.00
#
_symmetry.space_group_name_H-M   'P 1'
#
loop_
_entity.id
_entity.type
_entity.pdbx_description
1 polymer ?
#
loop_
_entity_poly.entity_id
_entity_poly.type
_entity_poly.pdbx_seq_one_letter_code
_entity_poly.pdbx_strand_id
1 'polypeptide(L)'
;MSSLAGQVIKRESTDSGWLVTLFDAAARLVWFTDGRGTTQEQTYDELGRPVQTKEQQKGGEKRVSRITEYGDKGLEGDNLKGLPVRQYDDSGLQIIDSVALSGATLQISQQFLASGDIAPNWPADDTSRKRLLDSEIYVTSLQADASANTLNRTDAMGHQQSWRYDVSGKVTSQAIKLAGETKQTLLEHISWSAASQVLEEKTSNGVTTAYGYEPETQWLSTLAAQRADNTVLQSLVYGYDNTGNVTSITDNLVATRYYQNQVTDGQKEFSYDALYQLLEATGRENAGNKIIPYSSLPAALTPIPTDNSQYVNYTRTWIWDDSGNLQSLAHTGAGNYTRTMVTETTSNRSVQMNDGGAQDSDEVSQWFDNNGNLKQLQISASSSSNNMLWDGSNNLQTVVLLCRDATDMTQNDREIYQYSGSRRVRKQTRTLTNASQQLWSVDEVRYLPGLELRQSWQESVEDNNVISVNTSQELHAVTGQIGRAGIRILHWESGKPDGIDNNQLRWSLCDNIGSASLELDADGQQISREEYYPFGGTAVWAARSELEASYKVIRYSGKERDGTGLYYYGYRYYAPWLCRWTAADPGREIDGLNLYRMVRNNPLTLADAEGLAPTASGSAETPKLSAKQFKEVNGVYKKMATGKLWQKKPNDPTVRIPGSTYEVRAISDRNIRNLKKRLGRVSQEQLDFFQRFKQLEFQMVHHTNAWITNPETLETTFLSRDELIKRKMVFDKTHTTKADVVQLANTGFAFFALSVKGIKLQKSSSRFGSNAHVTSIDKAKQKSPYMAEAHMVLNNTLKFQERKVSDRLVTLLGGDDIARKDAIAFSKQVVAENAVDTLFHIDDLHMGLSLSILWSIKTAPISERSRKILLGVKGEAQFEQLITTLFRPQILVPVELTV
;
A
#
# COMPACT_ATOMS: atom_id res chain seq x y z
N MET A 1 29.46 0.85 -9.60
CA MET A 1 30.34 1.69 -10.45
C MET A 1 29.49 2.70 -11.19
N SER A 2 29.94 3.96 -11.28
CA SER A 2 29.24 5.02 -12.00
C SER A 2 30.09 5.61 -13.12
N SER A 3 29.44 6.19 -14.13
CA SER A 3 30.10 7.10 -15.07
C SER A 3 30.53 8.39 -14.37
N LEU A 4 31.34 9.22 -15.05
CA LEU A 4 31.71 10.56 -14.56
C LEU A 4 30.49 11.47 -14.35
N ALA A 5 29.38 11.20 -15.03
CA ALA A 5 28.11 11.92 -14.88
C ALA A 5 27.21 11.34 -13.76
N GLY A 6 27.69 10.35 -13.01
CA GLY A 6 26.96 9.74 -11.88
C GLY A 6 25.93 8.68 -12.28
N GLN A 7 25.85 8.29 -13.56
CA GLN A 7 24.96 7.19 -13.98
C GLN A 7 25.54 5.85 -13.55
N VAL A 8 24.72 4.95 -13.01
CA VAL A 8 25.15 3.61 -12.59
C VAL A 8 25.38 2.74 -13.83
N ILE A 9 26.64 2.39 -14.11
CA ILE A 9 27.06 1.59 -15.28
C ILE A 9 27.36 0.13 -14.93
N LYS A 10 27.71 -0.15 -13.68
CA LYS A 10 27.77 -1.51 -13.13
C LYS A 10 27.15 -1.52 -11.75
N ARG A 11 26.17 -2.39 -11.53
CA ARG A 11 25.65 -2.76 -10.22
C ARG A 11 26.15 -4.15 -9.87
N GLU A 12 26.43 -4.38 -8.60
CA GLU A 12 26.83 -5.67 -8.07
C GLU A 12 26.12 -5.86 -6.73
N SER A 13 25.41 -6.97 -6.61
CA SER A 13 24.61 -7.35 -5.45
C SER A 13 24.83 -8.84 -5.21
N THR A 14 25.03 -9.22 -3.96
CA THR A 14 25.18 -10.64 -3.60
C THR A 14 23.86 -11.40 -3.78
N ASP A 15 22.73 -10.73 -3.58
CA ASP A 15 21.39 -11.30 -3.79
C ASP A 15 21.07 -11.44 -5.29
N SER A 16 21.19 -10.34 -6.05
CA SER A 16 20.69 -10.24 -7.43
C SER A 16 21.77 -10.26 -8.52
N GLY A 17 23.00 -10.60 -8.16
CA GLY A 17 24.12 -10.65 -9.09
C GLY A 17 24.59 -9.27 -9.57
N TRP A 18 25.33 -9.29 -10.66
CA TRP A 18 25.84 -8.08 -11.29
C TRP A 18 25.07 -7.74 -12.58
N LEU A 19 24.99 -6.45 -12.88
CA LEU A 19 24.37 -5.90 -14.08
C LEU A 19 25.28 -4.80 -14.62
N VAL A 20 25.67 -4.90 -15.89
CA VAL A 20 26.40 -3.84 -16.61
C VAL A 20 25.46 -3.22 -17.62
N THR A 21 25.40 -1.90 -17.65
CA THR A 21 24.51 -1.13 -18.51
C THR A 21 25.27 -0.06 -19.27
N LEU A 22 25.03 0.02 -20.57
CA LEU A 22 25.53 1.05 -21.45
C LEU A 22 24.39 1.98 -21.85
N PHE A 23 24.63 3.28 -21.71
CA PHE A 23 23.71 4.33 -22.12
C PHE A 23 24.29 5.11 -23.30
N ASP A 24 23.42 5.68 -24.13
CA ASP A 24 23.82 6.70 -25.11
C ASP A 24 23.97 8.10 -24.48
N ALA A 25 24.33 9.08 -25.30
CA ALA A 25 24.50 10.47 -24.87
C ALA A 25 23.20 11.12 -24.34
N ALA A 26 22.02 10.55 -24.65
CA ALA A 26 20.73 10.99 -24.14
C ALA A 26 20.31 10.22 -22.87
N ALA A 27 21.21 9.45 -22.26
CA ALA A 27 20.97 8.62 -21.08
C ALA A 27 19.95 7.49 -21.29
N ARG A 28 19.73 7.06 -22.54
CA ARG A 28 18.82 5.95 -22.86
C ARG A 28 19.58 4.63 -22.86
N LEU A 29 18.92 3.54 -22.46
CA LEU A 29 19.50 2.20 -22.44
C LEU A 29 19.85 1.75 -23.87
N VAL A 30 21.11 1.46 -24.16
CA VAL A 30 21.51 0.90 -25.47
C VAL A 30 21.74 -0.59 -25.37
N TRP A 31 22.41 -1.01 -24.30
CA TRP A 31 22.80 -2.40 -24.10
C TRP A 31 22.93 -2.72 -22.61
N PHE A 32 22.61 -3.94 -22.21
CA PHE A 32 23.01 -4.47 -20.91
C PHE A 32 23.48 -5.92 -20.98
N THR A 33 24.21 -6.35 -19.96
CA THR A 33 24.39 -7.78 -19.64
C THR A 33 24.32 -8.04 -18.15
N ASP A 34 23.80 -9.21 -17.77
CA ASP A 34 23.57 -9.63 -16.39
C ASP A 34 24.45 -10.80 -15.94
N GLY A 35 24.34 -11.19 -14.67
CA GLY A 35 25.11 -12.27 -14.07
C GLY A 35 24.89 -13.64 -14.71
N ARG A 36 23.75 -13.85 -15.37
CA ARG A 36 23.45 -15.08 -16.14
C ARG A 36 24.12 -15.08 -17.51
N GLY A 37 24.69 -13.96 -17.94
CA GLY A 37 25.24 -13.75 -19.27
C GLY A 37 24.17 -13.46 -20.31
N THR A 38 22.96 -13.08 -19.89
CA THR A 38 21.93 -12.55 -20.79
C THR A 38 22.41 -11.18 -21.27
N THR A 39 22.22 -10.90 -22.56
CA THR A 39 22.45 -9.59 -23.14
C THR A 39 21.16 -9.06 -23.75
N GLN A 40 20.95 -7.76 -23.67
CA GLN A 40 19.85 -7.09 -24.35
C GLN A 40 20.35 -5.84 -25.05
N GLU A 41 19.84 -5.58 -26.25
CA GLU A 41 20.09 -4.38 -27.05
C GLU A 41 18.78 -3.68 -27.36
N GLN A 42 18.78 -2.35 -27.28
CA GLN A 42 17.62 -1.54 -27.60
C GLN A 42 17.97 -0.52 -28.68
N THR A 43 17.12 -0.44 -29.70
CA THR A 43 17.24 0.57 -30.76
C THR A 43 16.10 1.58 -30.67
N TYR A 44 16.37 2.77 -31.20
CA TYR A 44 15.49 3.93 -31.09
C TYR A 44 15.25 4.55 -32.47
N ASP A 45 14.10 5.20 -32.63
CA ASP A 45 13.84 6.05 -33.80
C ASP A 45 14.54 7.43 -33.68
N GLU A 46 14.34 8.29 -34.69
CA GLU A 46 14.91 9.64 -34.74
C GLU A 46 14.41 10.56 -33.60
N LEU A 47 13.23 10.27 -33.03
CA LEU A 47 12.68 10.98 -31.87
C LEU A 47 13.16 10.41 -30.54
N GLY A 48 13.92 9.32 -30.59
CA GLY A 48 14.48 8.67 -29.41
C GLY A 48 13.52 7.76 -28.67
N ARG A 49 12.49 7.27 -29.34
CA ARG A 49 11.54 6.31 -28.78
C ARG A 49 11.98 4.88 -29.12
N PRO A 50 11.85 3.91 -28.20
CA PRO A 50 12.32 2.55 -28.42
C PRO A 50 11.49 1.83 -29.48
N VAL A 51 12.14 1.21 -30.46
CA VAL A 51 11.45 0.53 -31.58
C VAL A 51 11.71 -0.98 -31.64
N GLN A 52 12.86 -1.44 -31.16
CA GLN A 52 13.20 -2.86 -31.16
C GLN A 52 14.05 -3.21 -29.95
N THR A 53 13.80 -4.39 -29.40
CA THR A 53 14.66 -5.03 -28.39
C THR A 53 15.16 -6.36 -28.92
N LYS A 54 16.47 -6.58 -28.85
CA LYS A 54 17.09 -7.88 -29.12
C LYS A 54 17.60 -8.46 -27.82
N GLU A 55 17.40 -9.75 -27.63
CA GLU A 55 17.81 -10.49 -26.45
C GLU A 55 18.64 -11.70 -26.85
N GLN A 56 19.65 -12.03 -26.06
CA GLN A 56 20.42 -13.26 -26.18
C GLN A 56 20.75 -13.78 -24.80
N GLN A 57 20.21 -14.95 -24.44
CA GLN A 57 20.63 -15.70 -23.26
C GLN A 57 21.99 -16.35 -23.50
N LYS A 58 22.73 -16.67 -22.43
CA LYS A 58 24.07 -17.25 -22.52
C LYS A 58 24.08 -18.56 -23.30
N GLY A 59 24.82 -18.59 -24.41
CA GLY A 59 24.92 -19.76 -25.29
C GLY A 59 23.70 -19.97 -26.21
N GLY A 60 22.66 -19.13 -26.10
CA GLY A 60 21.49 -19.15 -26.96
C GLY A 60 21.65 -18.27 -28.21
N GLU A 61 20.70 -18.40 -29.13
CA GLU A 61 20.61 -17.52 -30.29
C GLU A 61 20.11 -16.13 -29.92
N LYS A 62 20.58 -15.13 -30.65
CA LYS A 62 20.10 -13.75 -30.51
C LYS A 62 18.78 -13.60 -31.25
N ARG A 63 17.73 -13.20 -30.53
CA ARG A 63 16.37 -13.04 -31.06
C ARG A 63 15.88 -11.61 -30.92
N VAL A 64 14.95 -11.20 -31.78
CA VAL A 64 14.16 -9.98 -31.59
C VAL A 64 13.00 -10.31 -30.65
N SER A 65 13.09 -9.87 -29.39
CA SER A 65 12.08 -10.16 -28.36
C SER A 65 10.96 -9.11 -28.32
N ARG A 66 11.22 -7.89 -28.81
CA ARG A 66 10.20 -6.83 -28.85
C ARG A 66 10.29 -5.96 -30.10
N ILE A 67 9.14 -5.57 -30.64
CA ILE A 67 8.98 -4.51 -31.65
C ILE A 67 7.87 -3.56 -31.20
N THR A 68 8.12 -2.26 -31.30
CA THR A 68 7.13 -1.21 -30.99
C THR A 68 6.93 -0.30 -32.19
N GLU A 69 5.68 -0.13 -32.62
CA GLU A 69 5.28 0.76 -33.70
C GLU A 69 4.46 1.94 -33.13
N TYR A 70 4.76 3.16 -33.57
CA TYR A 70 4.15 4.40 -33.06
C TYR A 70 3.12 4.99 -34.03
N GLY A 71 2.05 5.59 -33.50
CA GLY A 71 0.89 6.08 -34.25
C GLY A 71 1.08 7.37 -35.04
N ASP A 72 2.26 7.62 -35.60
CA ASP A 72 2.57 8.91 -36.24
C ASP A 72 2.02 9.07 -37.66
N LYS A 73 1.57 7.98 -38.30
CA LYS A 73 1.09 7.97 -39.69
C LYS A 73 -0.33 7.40 -39.75
N GLY A 74 -1.28 8.18 -40.29
CA GLY A 74 -2.58 7.68 -40.75
C GLY A 74 -3.62 7.37 -39.68
N LEU A 75 -3.53 7.95 -38.48
CA LEU A 75 -4.41 7.64 -37.32
C LEU A 75 -4.96 8.90 -36.61
N GLU A 76 -5.25 9.97 -37.37
CA GLU A 76 -5.62 11.28 -36.81
C GLU A 76 -7.02 11.31 -36.14
N GLY A 77 -7.88 10.31 -36.38
CA GLY A 77 -9.22 10.21 -35.81
C GLY A 77 -9.31 9.63 -34.38
N ASP A 78 -8.28 8.91 -33.93
CA ASP A 78 -8.35 8.04 -32.74
C ASP A 78 -7.43 8.48 -31.58
N ASN A 79 -6.86 9.68 -31.67
CA ASN A 79 -5.91 10.27 -30.71
C ASN A 79 -4.64 9.44 -30.47
N LEU A 80 -4.13 8.77 -31.51
CA LEU A 80 -3.01 7.83 -31.39
C LEU A 80 -1.62 8.42 -31.69
N LYS A 81 -1.55 9.68 -32.12
CA LYS A 81 -0.30 10.31 -32.54
C LYS A 81 0.74 10.32 -31.41
N GLY A 82 1.92 9.76 -31.68
CA GLY A 82 3.02 9.66 -30.71
C GLY A 82 2.90 8.51 -29.70
N LEU A 83 1.78 7.76 -29.66
CA LEU A 83 1.59 6.64 -28.75
C LEU A 83 2.15 5.32 -29.34
N PRO A 84 2.60 4.37 -28.52
CA PRO A 84 2.96 3.02 -28.97
C PRO A 84 1.69 2.25 -29.34
N VAL A 85 1.32 2.26 -30.62
CA VAL A 85 0.04 1.71 -31.10
C VAL A 85 0.08 0.20 -31.28
N ARG A 86 1.26 -0.38 -31.56
CA ARG A 86 1.44 -1.83 -31.67
C ARG A 86 2.69 -2.25 -30.93
N GLN A 87 2.55 -3.23 -30.06
CA GLN A 87 3.64 -3.80 -29.31
C GLN A 87 3.65 -5.32 -29.49
N TYR A 88 4.67 -5.81 -30.17
CA TYR A 88 5.00 -7.23 -30.23
C TYR A 88 5.98 -7.54 -29.09
N ASP A 89 5.69 -8.52 -28.25
CA ASP A 89 6.57 -8.97 -27.16
C ASP A 89 6.47 -10.48 -26.91
N ASP A 90 7.00 -10.99 -25.79
CA ASP A 90 7.00 -12.43 -25.49
C ASP A 90 5.62 -13.03 -25.21
N SER A 91 4.55 -12.21 -25.25
CA SER A 91 3.17 -12.68 -25.14
C SER A 91 2.38 -12.69 -26.45
N GLY A 92 2.84 -11.98 -27.47
CA GLY A 92 2.12 -11.81 -28.73
C GLY A 92 2.08 -10.35 -29.16
N LEU A 93 0.91 -9.86 -29.58
CA LEU A 93 0.67 -8.51 -30.08
C LEU A 93 -0.41 -7.82 -29.24
N GLN A 94 -0.09 -6.63 -28.72
CA GLN A 94 -1.05 -5.68 -28.18
C GLN A 94 -1.18 -4.47 -29.10
N ILE A 95 -2.42 -4.03 -29.33
CA ILE A 95 -2.75 -2.85 -30.14
C ILE A 95 -3.57 -1.87 -29.29
N ILE A 96 -3.19 -0.60 -29.30
CA ILE A 96 -4.03 0.50 -28.81
C ILE A 96 -4.81 1.05 -30.01
N ASP A 97 -6.10 0.76 -30.06
CA ASP A 97 -6.96 1.10 -31.20
C ASP A 97 -7.52 2.52 -31.11
N SER A 98 -7.79 3.03 -29.90
CA SER A 98 -8.25 4.41 -29.72
C SER A 98 -8.05 4.92 -28.29
N VAL A 99 -7.92 6.24 -28.15
CA VAL A 99 -7.72 6.95 -26.88
C VAL A 99 -8.69 8.14 -26.78
N ALA A 100 -9.19 8.40 -25.58
CA ALA A 100 -10.07 9.53 -25.29
C ALA A 100 -9.30 10.85 -25.25
N LEU A 101 -10.00 11.98 -25.38
CA LEU A 101 -9.41 13.30 -25.15
C LEU A 101 -8.82 13.47 -23.74
N SER A 102 -9.32 12.72 -22.76
CA SER A 102 -8.81 12.69 -21.39
C SER A 102 -7.52 11.84 -21.23
N GLY A 103 -7.10 11.14 -22.29
CA GLY A 103 -5.98 10.20 -22.28
C GLY A 103 -6.33 8.77 -21.85
N ALA A 104 -7.59 8.49 -21.53
CA ALA A 104 -8.04 7.13 -21.23
C ALA A 104 -7.99 6.24 -22.48
N THR A 105 -7.41 5.05 -22.38
CA THR A 105 -7.44 4.08 -23.49
C THR A 105 -8.86 3.55 -23.67
N LEU A 106 -9.48 3.84 -24.81
CA LEU A 106 -10.86 3.48 -25.11
C LEU A 106 -10.97 2.09 -25.72
N GLN A 107 -9.95 1.62 -26.43
CA GLN A 107 -9.98 0.28 -27.01
C GLN A 107 -8.58 -0.32 -27.12
N ILE A 108 -8.45 -1.58 -26.73
CA ILE A 108 -7.24 -2.39 -26.83
C ILE A 108 -7.58 -3.72 -27.47
N SER A 109 -6.77 -4.15 -28.43
CA SER A 109 -6.82 -5.49 -29.02
C SER A 109 -5.59 -6.30 -28.61
N GLN A 110 -5.79 -7.55 -28.23
CA GLN A 110 -4.74 -8.49 -27.83
C GLN A 110 -4.81 -9.74 -28.72
N GLN A 111 -3.68 -10.14 -29.28
CA GLN A 111 -3.49 -11.44 -29.91
C GLN A 111 -2.32 -12.16 -29.20
N PHE A 112 -2.51 -13.41 -28.82
CA PHE A 112 -1.47 -14.19 -28.16
C PHE A 112 -0.55 -14.87 -29.18
N LEU A 113 0.61 -15.33 -28.74
CA LEU A 113 1.40 -16.28 -29.52
C LEU A 113 0.64 -17.60 -29.70
N ALA A 114 0.71 -18.15 -30.91
CA ALA A 114 0.09 -19.43 -31.24
C ALA A 114 0.61 -20.57 -30.33
N SER A 115 1.90 -20.53 -29.97
CA SER A 115 2.50 -21.44 -28.98
C SER A 115 2.80 -20.71 -27.67
N GLY A 116 2.46 -21.35 -26.55
CA GLY A 116 2.83 -20.91 -25.21
C GLY A 116 4.28 -21.25 -24.83
N ASP A 117 4.82 -22.32 -25.42
CA ASP A 117 6.11 -22.92 -25.05
C ASP A 117 7.32 -22.24 -25.73
N ILE A 118 7.10 -21.54 -26.85
CA ILE A 118 8.19 -21.02 -27.70
C ILE A 118 8.26 -19.50 -27.60
N ALA A 119 9.42 -19.00 -27.18
CA ALA A 119 9.69 -17.57 -27.18
C ALA A 119 9.87 -17.04 -28.63
N PRO A 120 9.29 -15.89 -29.00
CA PRO A 120 9.31 -15.43 -30.39
C PRO A 120 10.68 -14.88 -30.80
N ASN A 121 11.00 -15.01 -32.09
CA ASN A 121 12.02 -14.20 -32.75
C ASN A 121 11.33 -13.38 -33.84
N TRP A 122 10.90 -12.17 -33.49
CA TRP A 122 10.00 -11.37 -34.33
C TRP A 122 10.62 -11.01 -35.68
N PRO A 123 10.03 -11.46 -36.80
CA PRO A 123 10.49 -11.08 -38.14
C PRO A 123 10.30 -9.59 -38.42
N ALA A 124 11.09 -9.07 -39.35
CA ALA A 124 11.02 -7.66 -39.76
C ALA A 124 9.72 -7.32 -40.50
N ASP A 125 9.15 -8.27 -41.26
CA ASP A 125 7.91 -8.07 -42.02
C ASP A 125 6.65 -8.47 -41.25
N ASP A 126 5.58 -7.68 -41.44
CA ASP A 126 4.29 -7.85 -40.75
C ASP A 126 3.61 -9.19 -41.05
N THR A 127 3.70 -9.66 -42.30
CA THR A 127 3.09 -10.92 -42.75
C THR A 127 3.66 -12.11 -41.98
N SER A 128 4.99 -12.17 -41.82
CA SER A 128 5.65 -13.26 -41.09
C SER A 128 5.45 -13.14 -39.59
N ARG A 129 5.33 -11.92 -39.03
CA ARG A 129 4.93 -11.74 -37.62
C ARG A 129 3.56 -12.33 -37.34
N LYS A 130 2.58 -12.08 -38.21
CA LYS A 130 1.22 -12.61 -38.06
C LYS A 130 1.13 -14.13 -38.05
N ARG A 131 2.09 -14.83 -38.67
CA ARG A 131 2.15 -16.31 -38.63
C ARG A 131 2.54 -16.88 -37.27
N LEU A 132 3.10 -16.06 -36.37
CA LEU A 132 3.47 -16.46 -35.01
C LEU A 132 2.33 -16.23 -33.99
N LEU A 133 1.29 -15.51 -34.39
CA LEU A 133 0.15 -15.18 -33.56
C LEU A 133 -0.97 -16.20 -33.74
N ASP A 134 -1.76 -16.37 -32.69
CA ASP A 134 -3.05 -17.04 -32.74
C ASP A 134 -4.03 -16.29 -33.67
N SER A 135 -5.02 -16.98 -34.22
CA SER A 135 -6.03 -16.39 -35.10
C SER A 135 -6.99 -15.47 -34.35
N GLU A 136 -7.22 -15.75 -33.08
CA GLU A 136 -8.16 -15.00 -32.25
C GLU A 136 -7.65 -13.61 -31.86
N ILE A 137 -8.57 -12.63 -31.89
CA ILE A 137 -8.31 -11.24 -31.51
C ILE A 137 -9.25 -10.86 -30.36
N TYR A 138 -8.68 -10.58 -29.20
CA TYR A 138 -9.42 -10.22 -28.00
C TYR A 138 -9.52 -8.70 -27.87
N VAL A 139 -10.71 -8.15 -28.05
CA VAL A 139 -10.93 -6.69 -28.04
C VAL A 139 -11.62 -6.24 -26.77
N THR A 140 -10.96 -5.43 -25.95
CA THR A 140 -11.61 -4.75 -24.82
C THR A 140 -11.93 -3.31 -25.21
N SER A 141 -13.15 -2.87 -24.93
CA SER A 141 -13.56 -1.48 -25.13
C SER A 141 -14.01 -0.81 -23.83
N LEU A 142 -13.85 0.50 -23.77
CA LEU A 142 -14.05 1.33 -22.60
C LEU A 142 -14.72 2.63 -23.00
N GLN A 143 -15.58 3.13 -22.12
CA GLN A 143 -16.11 4.49 -22.16
C GLN A 143 -15.67 5.20 -20.88
N ALA A 144 -15.14 6.40 -21.01
CA ALA A 144 -14.65 7.20 -19.89
C ALA A 144 -15.38 8.54 -19.81
N ASP A 145 -15.42 9.11 -18.60
CA ASP A 145 -15.80 10.51 -18.42
C ASP A 145 -14.64 11.47 -18.76
N ALA A 146 -14.90 12.77 -18.64
CA ALA A 146 -13.91 13.81 -18.91
C ALA A 146 -12.69 13.78 -17.97
N SER A 147 -12.80 13.12 -16.80
CA SER A 147 -11.73 12.93 -15.83
C SER A 147 -11.01 11.59 -15.99
N ALA A 148 -11.26 10.87 -17.10
CA ALA A 148 -10.76 9.53 -17.39
C ALA A 148 -11.29 8.41 -16.45
N ASN A 149 -12.34 8.66 -15.67
CA ASN A 149 -12.98 7.59 -14.90
C ASN A 149 -13.76 6.66 -15.83
N THR A 150 -13.67 5.35 -15.60
CA THR A 150 -14.33 4.34 -16.44
C THR A 150 -15.83 4.30 -16.18
N LEU A 151 -16.65 4.65 -17.17
CA LEU A 151 -18.11 4.56 -17.09
C LEU A 151 -18.64 3.19 -17.47
N ASN A 152 -18.12 2.64 -18.57
CA ASN A 152 -18.43 1.30 -19.04
C ASN A 152 -17.16 0.62 -19.54
N ARG A 153 -17.05 -0.69 -19.31
CA ARG A 153 -16.04 -1.55 -19.92
C ARG A 153 -16.75 -2.77 -20.48
N THR A 154 -16.51 -3.06 -21.74
CA THR A 154 -16.90 -4.32 -22.38
C THR A 154 -15.64 -5.14 -22.56
N ASP A 155 -15.59 -6.29 -21.92
CA ASP A 155 -14.46 -7.22 -22.05
C ASP A 155 -14.45 -7.93 -23.41
N ALA A 156 -13.41 -8.73 -23.64
CA ALA A 156 -13.19 -9.41 -24.90
C ALA A 156 -14.29 -10.38 -25.32
N MET A 157 -15.08 -10.89 -24.36
CA MET A 157 -16.18 -11.83 -24.62
C MET A 157 -17.55 -11.13 -24.60
N GLY A 158 -17.57 -9.80 -24.54
CA GLY A 158 -18.79 -9.01 -24.65
C GLY A 158 -19.53 -8.79 -23.32
N HIS A 159 -18.99 -9.19 -22.16
CA HIS A 159 -19.59 -8.85 -20.88
C HIS A 159 -19.28 -7.39 -20.54
N GLN A 160 -20.30 -6.65 -20.09
CA GLN A 160 -20.21 -5.21 -19.86
C GLN A 160 -20.35 -4.87 -18.38
N GLN A 161 -19.30 -4.32 -17.78
CA GLN A 161 -19.32 -3.71 -16.45
C GLN A 161 -19.59 -2.21 -16.57
N SER A 162 -20.42 -1.66 -15.68
CA SER A 162 -20.74 -0.22 -15.63
C SER A 162 -20.49 0.33 -14.23
N TRP A 163 -19.96 1.55 -14.15
CA TRP A 163 -19.77 2.29 -12.89
C TRP A 163 -20.55 3.61 -12.89
N ARG A 164 -20.94 4.03 -11.70
CA ARG A 164 -21.43 5.39 -11.42
C ARG A 164 -20.55 6.02 -10.35
N TYR A 165 -20.39 7.33 -10.44
CA TYR A 165 -19.55 8.11 -9.55
C TYR A 165 -20.34 9.25 -8.90
N ASP A 166 -19.96 9.65 -7.70
CA ASP A 166 -20.44 10.88 -7.06
C ASP A 166 -19.67 12.12 -7.55
N VAL A 167 -20.03 13.28 -7.00
CA VAL A 167 -19.41 14.57 -7.31
C VAL A 167 -17.92 14.66 -6.92
N SER A 168 -17.43 13.74 -6.07
CA SER A 168 -16.03 13.65 -5.67
C SER A 168 -15.22 12.69 -6.57
N GLY A 169 -15.87 12.02 -7.52
CA GLY A 169 -15.25 11.03 -8.40
C GLY A 169 -15.12 9.64 -7.75
N LYS A 170 -15.82 9.37 -6.64
CA LYS A 170 -15.83 8.05 -5.99
C LYS A 170 -16.99 7.21 -6.50
N VAL A 171 -16.76 5.90 -6.64
CA VAL A 171 -17.80 4.96 -7.11
C VAL A 171 -18.97 4.99 -6.13
N THR A 172 -20.20 4.95 -6.65
CA THR A 172 -21.45 4.88 -5.88
C THR A 172 -22.24 3.62 -6.16
N SER A 173 -22.17 3.11 -7.40
CA SER A 173 -22.78 1.84 -7.79
C SER A 173 -22.03 1.21 -8.95
N GLN A 174 -22.20 -0.11 -9.08
CA GLN A 174 -21.61 -0.92 -10.13
C GLN A 174 -22.63 -1.96 -10.60
N ALA A 175 -22.63 -2.25 -11.90
CA ALA A 175 -23.51 -3.22 -12.52
C ALA A 175 -22.76 -4.06 -13.56
N ILE A 176 -23.32 -5.22 -13.89
CA ILE A 176 -22.84 -6.11 -14.94
C ILE A 176 -24.00 -6.44 -15.89
N LYS A 177 -23.70 -6.53 -17.18
CA LYS A 177 -24.53 -7.18 -18.18
C LYS A 177 -23.66 -8.24 -18.84
N LEU A 178 -23.90 -9.52 -18.53
CA LEU A 178 -23.20 -10.60 -19.24
C LEU A 178 -23.67 -10.62 -20.71
N ALA A 179 -22.83 -11.12 -21.62
CA ALA A 179 -23.21 -11.27 -23.02
C ALA A 179 -24.51 -12.08 -23.13
N GLY A 180 -25.47 -11.61 -23.93
CA GLY A 180 -26.80 -12.24 -24.08
C GLY A 180 -27.76 -12.08 -22.89
N GLU A 181 -27.29 -11.60 -21.73
CA GLU A 181 -28.07 -11.56 -20.50
C GLU A 181 -28.63 -10.17 -20.17
N THR A 182 -29.52 -10.14 -19.17
CA THR A 182 -30.04 -8.88 -18.62
C THR A 182 -29.03 -8.19 -17.71
N LYS A 183 -29.12 -6.86 -17.63
CA LYS A 183 -28.27 -6.06 -16.76
C LYS A 183 -28.71 -6.23 -15.31
N GLN A 184 -27.76 -6.55 -14.44
CA GLN A 184 -27.95 -6.72 -13.01
C GLN A 184 -27.01 -5.81 -12.21
N THR A 185 -27.50 -5.29 -11.08
CA THR A 185 -26.70 -4.49 -10.15
C THR A 185 -25.80 -5.42 -9.34
N LEU A 186 -24.57 -4.99 -9.07
CA LEU A 186 -23.60 -5.68 -8.22
C LEU A 186 -23.38 -4.95 -6.89
N LEU A 187 -23.28 -3.62 -6.96
CA LEU A 187 -23.12 -2.71 -5.83
C LEU A 187 -24.30 -1.75 -5.81
N GLU A 188 -25.12 -1.81 -4.76
CA GLU A 188 -26.28 -0.94 -4.59
C GLU A 188 -25.89 0.42 -3.99
N HIS A 189 -24.97 0.40 -3.03
CA HIS A 189 -24.56 1.59 -2.29
C HIS A 189 -23.14 1.43 -1.74
N ILE A 190 -22.41 2.53 -1.68
CA ILE A 190 -21.15 2.62 -0.94
C ILE A 190 -20.98 4.03 -0.39
N SER A 191 -20.49 4.14 0.83
CA SER A 191 -20.21 5.40 1.51
C SER A 191 -18.76 5.50 1.97
N TRP A 192 -18.28 6.73 2.10
CA TRP A 192 -16.87 7.03 2.29
C TRP A 192 -16.67 7.97 3.49
N SER A 193 -15.58 7.77 4.22
CA SER A 193 -15.11 8.64 5.27
C SER A 193 -14.49 9.90 4.68
N ALA A 194 -14.30 10.94 5.51
CA ALA A 194 -13.59 12.15 5.10
C ALA A 194 -12.13 11.87 4.66
N ALA A 195 -11.55 10.75 5.11
CA ALA A 195 -10.23 10.26 4.70
C ALA A 195 -10.26 9.41 3.42
N SER A 196 -11.40 9.36 2.72
CA SER A 196 -11.63 8.53 1.53
C SER A 196 -11.50 7.02 1.77
N GLN A 197 -11.84 6.56 2.99
CA GLN A 197 -11.92 5.14 3.33
C GLN A 197 -13.38 4.68 3.26
N VAL A 198 -13.64 3.44 2.81
CA VAL A 198 -15.01 2.91 2.75
C VAL A 198 -15.57 2.78 4.17
N LEU A 199 -16.75 3.35 4.45
CA LEU A 199 -17.45 3.21 5.73
C LEU A 199 -18.49 2.10 5.69
N GLU A 200 -19.22 1.98 4.58
CA GLU A 200 -20.26 0.99 4.39
C GLU A 200 -20.40 0.70 2.90
N GLU A 201 -20.61 -0.56 2.54
CA GLU A 201 -20.98 -0.99 1.19
C GLU A 201 -22.11 -2.01 1.24
N LYS A 202 -23.02 -1.95 0.27
CA LYS A 202 -24.17 -2.86 0.16
C LYS A 202 -24.18 -3.51 -1.20
N THR A 203 -24.04 -4.83 -1.23
CA THR A 203 -24.06 -5.65 -2.46
C THR A 203 -25.46 -6.15 -2.77
N SER A 204 -25.71 -6.49 -4.03
CA SER A 204 -27.04 -6.91 -4.49
C SER A 204 -27.50 -8.27 -3.97
N ASN A 205 -26.59 -9.08 -3.43
CA ASN A 205 -26.92 -10.31 -2.70
C ASN A 205 -27.45 -10.06 -1.27
N GLY A 206 -27.83 -8.81 -0.96
CA GLY A 206 -28.44 -8.45 0.33
C GLY A 206 -27.46 -8.34 1.49
N VAL A 207 -26.15 -8.31 1.24
CA VAL A 207 -25.11 -8.15 2.28
C VAL A 207 -24.68 -6.69 2.39
N THR A 208 -24.62 -6.20 3.62
CA THR A 208 -24.06 -4.89 3.97
C THR A 208 -22.80 -5.12 4.79
N THR A 209 -21.68 -4.53 4.35
CA THR A 209 -20.40 -4.58 5.06
C THR A 209 -20.06 -3.19 5.59
N ALA A 210 -19.89 -3.08 6.90
CA ALA A 210 -19.53 -1.86 7.61
C ALA A 210 -18.08 -1.91 8.10
N TYR A 211 -17.40 -0.77 8.01
CA TYR A 211 -15.99 -0.60 8.37
C TYR A 211 -15.86 0.53 9.39
N GLY A 212 -15.38 0.19 10.59
CA GLY A 212 -15.07 1.16 11.63
C GLY A 212 -13.59 1.52 11.61
N TYR A 213 -13.29 2.81 11.82
CA TYR A 213 -11.92 3.31 11.91
C TYR A 213 -11.73 4.06 13.22
N GLU A 214 -10.55 3.92 13.83
CA GLU A 214 -10.15 4.70 14.99
C GLU A 214 -10.03 6.19 14.58
N PRO A 215 -10.76 7.12 15.21
CA PRO A 215 -10.80 8.53 14.79
C PRO A 215 -9.42 9.21 14.76
N GLU A 216 -8.53 8.84 15.68
CA GLU A 216 -7.22 9.47 15.89
C GLU A 216 -6.18 9.08 14.85
N THR A 217 -6.20 7.81 14.41
CA THR A 217 -5.18 7.18 13.56
C THR A 217 -5.70 6.86 12.16
N GLN A 218 -7.03 6.73 12.00
CA GLN A 218 -7.72 6.20 10.82
C GLN A 218 -7.37 4.73 10.53
N TRP A 219 -6.87 3.97 11.51
CA TRP A 219 -6.68 2.53 11.40
C TRP A 219 -8.02 1.80 11.45
N LEU A 220 -8.14 0.71 10.70
CA LEU A 220 -9.36 -0.10 10.63
C LEU A 220 -9.57 -0.80 11.97
N SER A 221 -10.53 -0.36 12.79
CA SER A 221 -10.80 -0.97 14.10
C SER A 221 -11.78 -2.14 14.01
N THR A 222 -12.76 -2.07 13.11
CA THR A 222 -13.79 -3.10 12.97
C THR A 222 -14.20 -3.34 11.53
N LEU A 223 -14.59 -4.57 11.21
CA LEU A 223 -15.17 -4.97 9.93
C LEU A 223 -16.31 -5.94 10.22
N ALA A 224 -17.53 -5.60 9.81
CA ALA A 224 -18.70 -6.44 10.03
C ALA A 224 -19.52 -6.58 8.76
N ALA A 225 -19.81 -7.81 8.35
CA ALA A 225 -20.68 -8.12 7.22
C ALA A 225 -21.97 -8.75 7.72
N GLN A 226 -23.11 -8.21 7.32
CA GLN A 226 -24.43 -8.63 7.76
C GLN A 226 -25.38 -8.75 6.56
N ARG A 227 -26.16 -9.82 6.53
CA ARG A 227 -27.18 -10.05 5.52
C ARG A 227 -28.51 -9.39 5.89
N ALA A 228 -29.37 -9.16 4.91
CA ALA A 228 -30.65 -8.47 5.07
C ALA A 228 -31.60 -9.10 6.10
N ASP A 229 -31.46 -10.40 6.40
CA ASP A 229 -32.21 -11.10 7.45
C ASP A 229 -31.58 -10.99 8.85
N ASN A 230 -30.60 -10.10 9.01
CA ASN A 230 -29.78 -9.86 10.20
C ASN A 230 -28.74 -10.95 10.52
N THR A 231 -28.57 -11.96 9.67
CA THR A 231 -27.48 -12.94 9.85
C THR A 231 -26.13 -12.24 9.71
N VAL A 232 -25.32 -12.25 10.76
CA VAL A 232 -23.95 -11.71 10.71
C VAL A 232 -23.03 -12.79 10.15
N LEU A 233 -22.34 -12.47 9.06
CA LEU A 233 -21.49 -13.39 8.29
C LEU A 233 -20.01 -13.29 8.70
N GLN A 234 -19.58 -12.08 9.09
CA GLN A 234 -18.23 -11.79 9.57
C GLN A 234 -18.25 -10.66 10.60
N SER A 235 -17.45 -10.75 11.66
CA SER A 235 -17.30 -9.67 12.65
C SER A 235 -15.88 -9.61 13.20
N LEU A 236 -14.98 -8.93 12.46
CA LEU A 236 -13.58 -8.76 12.83
C LEU A 236 -13.36 -7.48 13.66
N VAL A 237 -12.57 -7.60 14.73
CA VAL A 237 -12.07 -6.48 15.54
C VAL A 237 -10.54 -6.54 15.55
N TYR A 238 -9.91 -5.39 15.35
CA TYR A 238 -8.45 -5.28 15.25
C TYR A 238 -7.87 -4.55 16.46
N GLY A 239 -6.83 -5.13 17.05
CA GLY A 239 -5.97 -4.49 18.05
C GLY A 239 -4.67 -4.02 17.42
N TYR A 240 -4.18 -2.86 17.85
CA TYR A 240 -2.94 -2.27 17.38
C TYR A 240 -2.03 -1.86 18.53
N ASP A 241 -0.71 -1.92 18.32
CA ASP A 241 0.23 -1.19 19.16
C ASP A 241 0.30 0.31 18.78
N ASN A 242 1.07 1.11 19.53
CA ASN A 242 1.21 2.55 19.31
C ASN A 242 1.90 2.94 17.99
N THR A 243 2.40 1.96 17.24
CA THR A 243 3.12 2.16 15.97
C THR A 243 2.31 1.67 14.77
N GLY A 244 1.21 0.95 15.03
CA GLY A 244 0.26 0.48 14.03
C GLY A 244 0.43 -0.98 13.65
N ASN A 245 1.26 -1.75 14.38
CA ASN A 245 1.31 -3.19 14.15
C ASN A 245 0.05 -3.84 14.68
N VAL A 246 -0.54 -4.75 13.90
CA VAL A 246 -1.72 -5.52 14.31
C VAL A 246 -1.32 -6.52 15.40
N THR A 247 -1.72 -6.29 16.65
CA THR A 247 -1.40 -7.17 17.79
C THR A 247 -2.47 -8.21 18.04
N SER A 248 -3.69 -7.99 17.54
CA SER A 248 -4.76 -8.99 17.62
C SER A 248 -5.80 -8.83 16.52
N ILE A 249 -6.43 -9.94 16.15
CA ILE A 249 -7.64 -9.98 15.32
C ILE A 249 -8.63 -10.93 16.01
N THR A 250 -9.85 -10.46 16.27
CA THR A 250 -10.90 -11.28 16.89
C THR A 250 -12.10 -11.38 15.95
N ASP A 251 -12.53 -12.60 15.59
CA ASP A 251 -13.83 -12.86 14.94
C ASP A 251 -14.91 -13.15 16.01
N ASN A 252 -15.76 -12.17 16.29
CA ASN A 252 -16.79 -12.26 17.34
C ASN A 252 -17.90 -13.28 17.04
N LEU A 253 -17.96 -13.83 15.82
CA LEU A 253 -18.92 -14.89 15.48
C LEU A 253 -18.46 -16.28 15.91
N VAL A 254 -17.17 -16.44 16.17
CA VAL A 254 -16.60 -17.73 16.55
C VAL A 254 -16.80 -17.94 18.04
N ALA A 255 -17.84 -18.71 18.39
CA ALA A 255 -18.09 -19.09 19.77
C ALA A 255 -16.94 -19.93 20.35
N THR A 256 -16.60 -19.67 21.62
CA THR A 256 -15.67 -20.48 22.41
C THR A 256 -16.19 -21.91 22.52
N ARG A 257 -15.40 -22.88 22.10
CA ARG A 257 -15.74 -24.31 22.12
C ARG A 257 -14.58 -25.15 22.63
N TYR A 258 -14.91 -26.37 23.03
CA TYR A 258 -13.95 -27.34 23.54
C TYR A 258 -13.85 -28.51 22.58
N TYR A 259 -12.67 -28.74 22.01
CA TYR A 259 -12.40 -29.87 21.12
C TYR A 259 -10.99 -30.40 21.41
N GLN A 260 -10.84 -31.73 21.49
CA GLN A 260 -9.57 -32.39 21.88
C GLN A 260 -8.89 -31.78 23.12
N ASN A 261 -9.68 -31.48 24.17
CA ASN A 261 -9.23 -30.83 25.40
C ASN A 261 -8.58 -29.44 25.21
N GLN A 262 -8.84 -28.77 24.08
CA GLN A 262 -8.43 -27.40 23.81
C GLN A 262 -9.65 -26.49 23.71
N VAL A 263 -9.46 -25.23 24.09
CA VAL A 263 -10.46 -24.17 23.91
C VAL A 263 -10.18 -23.47 22.60
N THR A 264 -11.06 -23.58 21.61
CA THR A 264 -10.96 -22.84 20.34
C THR A 264 -11.97 -21.69 20.32
N ASP A 265 -11.51 -20.52 19.88
CA ASP A 265 -12.31 -19.31 19.74
C ASP A 265 -11.90 -18.51 18.48
N GLY A 266 -12.39 -17.28 18.37
CA GLY A 266 -12.11 -16.39 17.25
C GLY A 266 -10.88 -15.49 17.42
N GLN A 267 -10.11 -15.64 18.51
CA GLN A 267 -9.03 -14.72 18.85
C GLN A 267 -7.71 -15.16 18.22
N LYS A 268 -7.01 -14.19 17.63
CA LYS A 268 -5.65 -14.34 17.10
C LYS A 268 -4.79 -13.26 17.75
N GLU A 269 -3.65 -13.66 18.29
CA GLU A 269 -2.72 -12.74 18.96
C GLU A 269 -1.37 -12.80 18.28
N PHE A 270 -0.69 -11.65 18.27
CA PHE A 270 0.55 -11.45 17.55
C PHE A 270 1.55 -10.66 18.40
N SER A 271 2.80 -11.10 18.41
CA SER A 271 3.89 -10.38 19.06
C SER A 271 5.01 -10.08 18.08
N TYR A 272 5.74 -9.00 18.36
CA TYR A 272 6.76 -8.47 17.45
C TYR A 272 8.06 -8.17 18.21
N ASP A 273 9.18 -8.20 17.49
CA ASP A 273 10.44 -7.66 17.99
C ASP A 273 10.49 -6.12 17.87
N ALA A 274 11.60 -5.52 18.30
CA ALA A 274 11.81 -4.07 18.23
C ALA A 274 11.97 -3.54 16.78
N LEU A 275 12.15 -4.42 15.79
CA LEU A 275 12.19 -4.10 14.36
C LEU A 275 10.81 -4.33 13.69
N TYR A 276 9.80 -4.67 14.49
CA TYR A 276 8.43 -5.01 14.08
C TYR A 276 8.33 -6.25 13.20
N GLN A 277 9.28 -7.18 13.35
CA GLN A 277 9.20 -8.51 12.75
C GLN A 277 8.34 -9.41 13.62
N LEU A 278 7.44 -10.17 12.99
CA LEU A 278 6.52 -11.08 13.70
C LEU A 278 7.30 -12.18 14.42
N LEU A 279 7.15 -12.28 15.73
CA LEU A 279 7.82 -13.30 16.56
C LEU A 279 6.91 -14.49 16.86
N GLU A 280 5.64 -14.22 17.18
CA GLU A 280 4.68 -15.25 17.54
C GLU A 280 3.29 -14.91 16.98
N ALA A 281 2.53 -15.94 16.63
CA ALA A 281 1.14 -15.83 16.23
C ALA A 281 0.32 -17.02 16.72
N THR A 282 -0.87 -16.74 17.23
CA THR A 282 -1.87 -17.74 17.61
C THR A 282 -3.09 -17.67 16.70
N GLY A 283 -3.84 -18.77 16.64
CA GLY A 283 -5.12 -18.81 15.93
C GLY A 283 -5.67 -20.23 15.89
N ARG A 284 -6.58 -20.48 14.95
CA ARG A 284 -7.20 -21.79 14.72
C ARG A 284 -6.90 -22.36 13.33
N GLU A 285 -6.96 -23.67 13.23
CA GLU A 285 -6.75 -24.41 11.99
C GLU A 285 -7.62 -25.67 11.92
N ASN A 286 -7.77 -26.24 10.72
CA ASN A 286 -8.44 -27.54 10.55
C ASN A 286 -7.69 -28.63 11.35
N ALA A 287 -8.40 -29.41 12.16
CA ALA A 287 -7.83 -30.51 12.95
C ALA A 287 -7.16 -31.61 12.10
N GLY A 288 -7.49 -31.66 10.81
CA GLY A 288 -6.87 -32.55 9.82
C GLY A 288 -5.48 -32.11 9.34
N ASN A 289 -5.03 -30.88 9.66
CA ASN A 289 -3.75 -30.31 9.21
C ASN A 289 -2.55 -30.88 9.99
N LYS A 290 -2.43 -32.21 10.05
CA LYS A 290 -1.40 -32.91 10.84
C LYS A 290 -0.01 -32.95 10.18
N ILE A 291 0.05 -32.64 8.88
CA ILE A 291 1.27 -32.70 8.07
C ILE A 291 1.78 -31.29 7.82
N ILE A 292 3.11 -31.15 7.72
CA ILE A 292 3.76 -29.89 7.35
C ILE A 292 3.20 -29.41 5.99
N PRO A 293 2.52 -28.25 5.92
CA PRO A 293 2.00 -27.74 4.66
C PRO A 293 3.16 -27.21 3.80
N TYR A 294 3.23 -27.68 2.56
CA TYR A 294 4.13 -27.18 1.52
C TYR A 294 3.31 -26.44 0.45
N SER A 295 3.29 -26.94 -0.78
CA SER A 295 2.62 -26.36 -1.94
C SER A 295 1.16 -26.78 -2.09
N SER A 296 0.69 -27.83 -1.40
CA SER A 296 -0.70 -28.27 -1.46
C SER A 296 -1.62 -27.47 -0.55
N LEU A 297 -2.89 -27.32 -0.95
CA LEU A 297 -3.94 -26.87 -0.03
C LEU A 297 -4.31 -28.01 0.92
N PRO A 298 -4.72 -27.72 2.16
CA PRO A 298 -5.37 -28.72 2.99
C PRO A 298 -6.67 -29.18 2.33
N ALA A 299 -7.13 -30.39 2.66
CA ALA A 299 -8.44 -30.86 2.23
C ALA A 299 -9.53 -29.92 2.77
N ALA A 300 -10.51 -29.58 1.91
CA ALA A 300 -11.64 -28.76 2.31
C ALA A 300 -12.55 -29.57 3.25
N LEU A 301 -12.99 -28.96 4.36
CA LEU A 301 -14.10 -29.52 5.13
C LEU A 301 -15.39 -29.31 4.32
N THR A 302 -16.04 -30.42 3.95
CA THR A 302 -17.27 -30.43 3.12
C THR A 302 -18.35 -31.33 3.75
N PRO A 303 -19.59 -30.85 3.94
CA PRO A 303 -20.00 -29.44 3.82
C PRO A 303 -19.33 -28.57 4.91
N ILE A 304 -19.55 -27.25 4.83
CA ILE A 304 -19.06 -26.30 5.85
C ILE A 304 -19.58 -26.76 7.23
N PRO A 305 -18.69 -26.99 8.21
CA PRO A 305 -19.10 -27.41 9.54
C PRO A 305 -20.08 -26.42 10.18
N THR A 306 -21.15 -26.93 10.77
CA THR A 306 -22.11 -26.11 11.54
C THR A 306 -21.60 -25.78 12.94
N ASP A 307 -20.53 -26.43 13.39
CA ASP A 307 -19.85 -26.18 14.66
C ASP A 307 -18.32 -26.15 14.51
N ASN A 308 -17.63 -25.67 15.56
CA ASN A 308 -16.16 -25.59 15.59
C ASN A 308 -15.48 -26.92 15.99
N SER A 309 -16.18 -28.06 16.00
CA SER A 309 -15.61 -29.35 16.42
C SER A 309 -14.55 -29.91 15.47
N GLN A 310 -14.26 -29.21 14.38
CA GLN A 310 -13.27 -29.58 13.37
C GLN A 310 -12.02 -28.67 13.40
N TYR A 311 -11.92 -27.78 14.38
CA TYR A 311 -10.81 -26.84 14.51
C TYR A 311 -10.04 -27.05 15.83
N VAL A 312 -8.73 -26.85 15.78
CA VAL A 312 -7.82 -26.83 16.95
C VAL A 312 -7.04 -25.52 16.95
N ASN A 313 -6.45 -25.17 18.09
CA ASN A 313 -5.57 -23.99 18.16
C ASN A 313 -4.19 -24.32 17.60
N TYR A 314 -3.54 -23.28 17.08
CA TYR A 314 -2.12 -23.33 16.79
C TYR A 314 -1.37 -22.16 17.42
N THR A 315 -0.07 -22.38 17.60
CA THR A 315 0.94 -21.35 17.83
C THR A 315 2.05 -21.51 16.80
N ARG A 316 2.48 -20.41 16.22
CA ARG A 316 3.67 -20.34 15.36
C ARG A 316 4.65 -19.33 15.93
N THR A 317 5.93 -19.70 15.95
CA THR A 317 7.02 -18.82 16.36
C THR A 317 8.08 -18.74 15.28
N TRP A 318 8.55 -17.53 14.99
CA TRP A 318 9.58 -17.26 14.00
C TRP A 318 10.86 -16.78 14.67
N ILE A 319 12.00 -17.25 14.17
CA ILE A 319 13.32 -16.75 14.51
C ILE A 319 13.92 -16.13 13.25
N TRP A 320 14.32 -14.87 13.35
CA TRP A 320 14.91 -14.09 12.26
C TRP A 320 16.41 -13.89 12.52
N ASP A 321 17.22 -13.87 11.46
CA ASP A 321 18.59 -13.35 11.56
C ASP A 321 18.61 -11.81 11.56
N ASP A 322 19.79 -11.22 11.75
CA ASP A 322 19.98 -9.76 11.78
C ASP A 322 19.65 -9.07 10.45
N SER A 323 19.58 -9.83 9.35
CA SER A 323 19.22 -9.35 8.01
C SER A 323 17.73 -9.56 7.68
N GLY A 324 16.95 -10.11 8.62
CA GLY A 324 15.54 -10.41 8.47
C GLY A 324 15.23 -11.65 7.62
N ASN A 325 16.18 -12.58 7.48
CA ASN A 325 15.92 -13.91 6.92
C ASN A 325 15.31 -14.81 7.99
N LEU A 326 14.31 -15.60 7.60
CA LEU A 326 13.81 -16.67 8.46
C LEU A 326 14.92 -17.69 8.71
N GLN A 327 15.25 -17.96 9.97
CA GLN A 327 16.12 -19.07 10.39
C GLN A 327 15.30 -20.31 10.72
N SER A 328 14.22 -20.14 11.50
CA SER A 328 13.31 -21.23 11.81
C SER A 328 11.89 -20.78 12.08
N LEU A 329 10.92 -21.60 11.65
CA LEU A 329 9.51 -21.50 12.00
C LEU A 329 9.11 -22.77 12.75
N ALA A 330 8.75 -22.64 14.03
CA ALA A 330 8.14 -23.73 14.78
C ALA A 330 6.61 -23.58 14.78
N HIS A 331 5.91 -24.71 14.67
CA HIS A 331 4.46 -24.79 14.70
C HIS A 331 4.00 -25.88 15.67
N THR A 332 3.05 -25.51 16.51
CA THR A 332 2.40 -26.40 17.48
C THR A 332 0.89 -26.25 17.31
N GLY A 333 0.20 -27.32 16.92
CA GLY A 333 -1.25 -27.31 16.67
C GLY A 333 -1.77 -28.72 16.34
N ALA A 334 -2.54 -28.85 15.25
CA ALA A 334 -3.00 -30.11 14.69
C ALA A 334 -1.83 -31.06 14.37
N GLY A 335 -0.73 -30.49 13.89
CA GLY A 335 0.58 -31.13 13.78
C GLY A 335 1.63 -30.36 14.60
N ASN A 336 2.76 -31.02 14.87
CA ASN A 336 3.92 -30.39 15.49
C ASN A 336 5.12 -30.52 14.56
N TYR A 337 5.70 -29.41 14.15
CA TYR A 337 6.87 -29.42 13.27
C TYR A 337 7.68 -28.14 13.40
N THR A 338 8.94 -28.23 12.97
CA THR A 338 9.82 -27.07 12.80
C THR A 338 10.35 -27.08 11.37
N ARG A 339 10.27 -25.93 10.72
CA ARG A 339 10.89 -25.66 9.43
C ARG A 339 12.15 -24.86 9.66
N THR A 340 13.29 -25.44 9.35
CA THR A 340 14.60 -24.77 9.44
C THR A 340 15.02 -24.30 8.05
N MET A 341 15.57 -23.11 7.99
CA MET A 341 16.12 -22.51 6.79
C MET A 341 17.63 -22.41 6.93
N VAL A 342 18.35 -22.64 5.83
CA VAL A 342 19.77 -22.37 5.71
C VAL A 342 19.92 -21.12 4.83
N THR A 343 20.72 -20.16 5.29
CA THR A 343 21.00 -18.91 4.59
C THR A 343 22.47 -18.91 4.17
N GLU A 344 22.75 -18.42 2.97
CA GLU A 344 24.12 -18.27 2.47
C GLU A 344 24.93 -17.31 3.36
N THR A 345 26.22 -17.55 3.53
CA THR A 345 27.10 -16.70 4.36
C THR A 345 27.32 -15.30 3.79
N THR A 346 27.15 -15.13 2.48
CA THR A 346 27.46 -13.89 1.75
C THR A 346 26.24 -13.19 1.13
N SER A 347 25.03 -13.73 1.26
CA SER A 347 23.81 -13.17 0.66
C SER A 347 22.58 -13.46 1.53
N ASN A 348 21.40 -12.96 1.13
CA ASN A 348 20.11 -13.27 1.72
C ASN A 348 19.40 -14.45 1.02
N ARG A 349 20.11 -15.15 0.11
CA ARG A 349 19.61 -16.38 -0.49
C ARG A 349 19.47 -17.43 0.60
N SER A 350 18.30 -18.03 0.66
CA SER A 350 18.00 -18.98 1.70
C SER A 350 16.97 -19.99 1.26
N VAL A 351 17.18 -21.20 1.74
CA VAL A 351 16.52 -22.42 1.33
C VAL A 351 16.12 -23.21 2.57
N GLN A 352 15.07 -24.01 2.45
CA GLN A 352 14.67 -24.92 3.49
C GLN A 352 15.66 -26.09 3.58
N MET A 353 16.01 -26.46 4.80
CA MET A 353 16.71 -27.70 5.10
C MET A 353 15.87 -28.91 4.62
N ASN A 354 16.51 -29.82 3.88
CA ASN A 354 15.84 -31.00 3.32
C ASN A 354 16.00 -32.24 4.23
N ASP A 355 15.28 -33.31 3.90
CA ASP A 355 15.32 -34.58 4.67
C ASP A 355 16.68 -35.29 4.62
N GLY A 356 17.60 -34.84 3.76
CA GLY A 356 18.97 -35.37 3.63
C GLY A 356 19.95 -34.87 4.68
N GLY A 357 19.53 -33.95 5.56
CA GLY A 357 20.36 -33.38 6.62
C GLY A 357 20.64 -31.89 6.45
N ALA A 358 21.59 -31.36 7.22
CA ALA A 358 21.96 -29.94 7.15
C ALA A 358 22.53 -29.63 5.77
N GLN A 359 21.93 -28.67 5.07
CA GLN A 359 22.53 -28.09 3.87
C GLN A 359 23.68 -27.18 4.30
N ASP A 360 24.81 -27.23 3.60
CA ASP A 360 25.90 -26.28 3.84
C ASP A 360 25.44 -24.89 3.37
N SER A 361 25.72 -23.85 4.17
CA SER A 361 25.43 -22.46 3.80
C SER A 361 26.12 -22.07 2.49
N ASP A 362 27.28 -22.63 2.19
CA ASP A 362 28.02 -22.33 0.97
C ASP A 362 27.42 -23.04 -0.27
N GLU A 363 26.65 -24.12 -0.06
CA GLU A 363 25.91 -24.84 -1.11
C GLU A 363 24.59 -24.17 -1.47
N VAL A 364 24.07 -23.24 -0.65
CA VAL A 364 22.81 -22.51 -0.91
C VAL A 364 22.88 -21.77 -2.25
N SER A 365 24.05 -21.24 -2.62
CA SER A 365 24.28 -20.57 -3.90
C SER A 365 23.87 -21.42 -5.11
N GLN A 366 23.98 -22.75 -5.02
CA GLN A 366 23.64 -23.69 -6.09
C GLN A 366 22.14 -23.80 -6.34
N TRP A 367 21.30 -23.34 -5.42
CA TRP A 367 19.84 -23.34 -5.57
C TRP A 367 19.33 -22.13 -6.36
N PHE A 368 20.18 -21.13 -6.58
CA PHE A 368 19.84 -19.91 -7.31
C PHE A 368 20.63 -19.81 -8.60
N ASP A 369 20.12 -19.04 -9.55
CA ASP A 369 20.91 -18.58 -10.69
C ASP A 369 21.75 -17.36 -10.30
N ASN A 370 22.59 -16.90 -11.22
CA ASN A 370 23.50 -15.79 -10.97
C ASN A 370 22.79 -14.43 -10.80
N ASN A 371 21.48 -14.33 -11.05
CA ASN A 371 20.66 -13.15 -10.78
C ASN A 371 19.80 -13.31 -9.52
N GLY A 372 19.98 -14.40 -8.76
CA GLY A 372 19.23 -14.61 -7.54
C GLY A 372 17.83 -15.15 -7.73
N ASN A 373 17.52 -15.78 -8.87
CA ASN A 373 16.26 -16.48 -9.05
C ASN A 373 16.37 -17.93 -8.57
N LEU A 374 15.38 -18.41 -7.80
CA LEU A 374 15.35 -19.78 -7.31
C LEU A 374 15.17 -20.76 -8.48
N LYS A 375 16.07 -21.73 -8.62
CA LYS A 375 16.04 -22.74 -9.70
C LYS A 375 15.21 -23.95 -9.36
N GLN A 376 14.96 -24.21 -8.07
CA GLN A 376 14.23 -25.38 -7.63
C GLN A 376 13.17 -25.03 -6.58
N LEU A 377 11.92 -25.36 -6.88
CA LEU A 377 10.83 -25.31 -5.92
C LEU A 377 11.06 -26.41 -4.88
N GLN A 378 11.24 -26.00 -3.62
CA GLN A 378 11.66 -26.89 -2.53
C GLN A 378 10.49 -27.70 -1.95
N ILE A 379 9.90 -28.54 -2.80
CA ILE A 379 8.97 -29.62 -2.42
C ILE A 379 9.79 -30.91 -2.34
N SER A 380 9.51 -31.80 -1.39
CA SER A 380 10.37 -32.94 -1.03
C SER A 380 10.99 -33.71 -2.22
N ALA A 381 12.28 -33.41 -2.46
CA ALA A 381 13.38 -34.16 -3.09
C ALA A 381 13.19 -35.08 -4.32
N SER A 382 12.03 -35.24 -4.96
CA SER A 382 11.85 -36.32 -5.96
C SER A 382 11.77 -35.93 -7.44
N SER A 383 11.99 -34.67 -7.85
CA SER A 383 12.03 -34.33 -9.27
C SER A 383 13.07 -33.25 -9.58
N SER A 384 14.02 -33.62 -10.45
CA SER A 384 15.07 -32.83 -11.13
C SER A 384 15.64 -31.58 -10.44
N SER A 385 16.98 -31.52 -10.35
CA SER A 385 17.69 -30.25 -10.14
C SER A 385 17.33 -29.28 -11.27
N ASN A 386 16.80 -28.10 -10.95
CA ASN A 386 16.33 -27.05 -11.87
C ASN A 386 14.91 -27.25 -12.45
N ASN A 387 13.88 -27.18 -11.62
CA ASN A 387 12.48 -27.23 -12.05
C ASN A 387 11.79 -25.85 -12.17
N MET A 388 12.49 -24.75 -11.90
CA MET A 388 12.02 -23.37 -12.12
C MET A 388 12.90 -22.69 -13.16
N LEU A 389 12.34 -22.37 -14.32
CA LEU A 389 13.04 -21.77 -15.46
C LEU A 389 12.63 -20.31 -15.62
N TRP A 390 13.61 -19.44 -15.85
CA TRP A 390 13.44 -18.00 -15.88
C TRP A 390 13.83 -17.43 -17.24
N ASP A 391 13.03 -16.52 -17.78
CA ASP A 391 13.30 -15.88 -19.08
C ASP A 391 14.45 -14.85 -18.98
N GLY A 392 14.86 -14.26 -20.11
CA GLY A 392 15.92 -13.26 -20.17
C GLY A 392 15.59 -11.94 -19.44
N SER A 393 14.31 -11.69 -19.15
CA SER A 393 13.82 -10.55 -18.37
C SER A 393 13.66 -10.85 -16.87
N ASN A 394 14.09 -12.03 -16.40
CA ASN A 394 13.93 -12.54 -15.03
C ASN A 394 12.46 -12.78 -14.62
N ASN A 395 11.55 -13.05 -15.55
CA ASN A 395 10.23 -13.58 -15.21
C ASN A 395 10.26 -15.12 -15.13
N LEU A 396 9.45 -15.71 -14.26
CA LEU A 396 9.34 -17.17 -14.14
C LEU A 396 8.62 -17.72 -15.38
N GLN A 397 9.32 -18.37 -16.29
CA GLN A 397 8.75 -18.84 -17.55
C GLN A 397 8.10 -20.22 -17.42
N THR A 398 8.68 -21.11 -16.62
CA THR A 398 8.19 -22.49 -16.50
C THR A 398 8.45 -23.05 -15.11
N VAL A 399 7.49 -23.81 -14.59
CA VAL A 399 7.68 -24.71 -13.44
C VAL A 399 7.40 -26.14 -13.89
N VAL A 400 8.40 -27.01 -13.75
CA VAL A 400 8.25 -28.45 -14.02
C VAL A 400 7.60 -29.11 -12.82
N LEU A 401 6.39 -29.63 -13.01
CA LEU A 401 5.60 -30.27 -11.97
C LEU A 401 6.03 -31.73 -11.78
N LEU A 402 6.24 -32.44 -12.89
CA LEU A 402 6.73 -33.82 -12.90
C LEU A 402 7.72 -34.04 -14.05
N CYS A 403 8.98 -34.31 -13.69
CA CYS A 403 10.04 -34.60 -14.65
C CYS A 403 10.02 -36.08 -15.05
N ARG A 404 9.82 -36.35 -16.34
CA ARG A 404 9.96 -37.66 -16.99
C ARG A 404 11.21 -37.72 -17.86
N ASP A 405 11.58 -36.60 -18.48
CA ASP A 405 12.81 -36.44 -19.25
C ASP A 405 13.54 -35.14 -18.85
N ALA A 406 14.82 -35.23 -18.51
CA ALA A 406 15.61 -34.09 -18.08
C ALA A 406 16.13 -33.23 -19.24
N THR A 407 16.09 -33.76 -20.46
CA THR A 407 16.61 -33.13 -21.69
C THR A 407 15.50 -32.61 -22.60
N ASP A 408 14.30 -33.19 -22.52
CA ASP A 408 13.13 -32.77 -23.28
C ASP A 408 11.98 -32.34 -22.34
N MET A 409 11.84 -31.02 -22.18
CA MET A 409 10.80 -30.43 -21.34
C MET A 409 9.38 -30.71 -21.85
N THR A 410 9.22 -31.02 -23.14
CA THR A 410 7.92 -31.29 -23.73
C THR A 410 7.30 -32.59 -23.20
N GLN A 411 8.12 -33.50 -22.67
CA GLN A 411 7.73 -34.77 -22.04
C GLN A 411 7.33 -34.65 -20.56
N ASN A 412 7.47 -33.46 -19.98
CA ASN A 412 7.23 -33.21 -18.56
C ASN A 412 5.88 -32.54 -18.30
N ASP A 413 5.28 -32.86 -17.15
CA ASP A 413 4.15 -32.05 -16.66
C ASP A 413 4.71 -30.70 -16.22
N ARG A 414 4.08 -29.63 -16.66
CA ARG A 414 4.64 -28.28 -16.52
C ARG A 414 3.57 -27.21 -16.48
N GLU A 415 3.88 -26.12 -15.80
CA GLU A 415 3.13 -24.87 -15.85
C GLU A 415 3.99 -23.81 -16.51
N ILE A 416 3.46 -23.15 -17.55
CA ILE A 416 4.14 -22.17 -18.40
C ILE A 416 3.47 -20.81 -18.23
N TYR A 417 4.26 -19.74 -18.29
CA TYR A 417 3.76 -18.37 -18.16
C TYR A 417 4.32 -17.47 -19.27
N GLN A 418 3.47 -16.60 -19.82
CA GLN A 418 3.88 -15.54 -20.75
C GLN A 418 3.54 -14.17 -20.18
N TYR A 419 4.39 -13.18 -20.49
CA TYR A 419 4.35 -11.86 -19.90
C TYR A 419 4.33 -10.77 -20.97
N SER A 420 3.50 -9.74 -20.76
CA SER A 420 3.62 -8.46 -21.46
C SER A 420 4.11 -7.41 -20.46
N GLY A 421 5.24 -6.78 -20.74
CA GLY A 421 5.86 -5.82 -19.82
C GLY A 421 6.09 -6.36 -18.40
N SER A 422 6.49 -7.63 -18.26
CA SER A 422 6.64 -8.35 -16.98
C SER A 422 5.33 -8.52 -16.18
N ARG A 423 4.16 -8.37 -16.80
CA ARG A 423 2.88 -8.77 -16.22
C ARG A 423 2.37 -10.03 -16.94
N ARG A 424 2.08 -11.08 -16.17
CA ARG A 424 1.51 -12.33 -16.68
C ARG A 424 0.22 -12.07 -17.43
N VAL A 425 0.17 -12.54 -18.67
CA VAL A 425 -1.02 -12.47 -19.54
C VAL A 425 -1.50 -13.85 -19.98
N ARG A 426 -0.67 -14.89 -19.82
CA ARG A 426 -1.05 -16.28 -20.05
C ARG A 426 -0.44 -17.18 -18.97
N LYS A 427 -1.22 -18.17 -18.53
CA LYS A 427 -0.76 -19.33 -17.76
C LYS A 427 -1.28 -20.58 -18.44
N GLN A 428 -0.45 -21.60 -18.61
CA GLN A 428 -0.86 -22.87 -19.21
C GLN A 428 -0.27 -24.03 -18.41
N THR A 429 -1.11 -24.95 -17.94
CA THR A 429 -0.71 -26.16 -17.23
C THR A 429 -0.91 -27.35 -18.17
N ARG A 430 0.13 -28.16 -18.37
CA ARG A 430 0.12 -29.36 -19.21
C ARG A 430 0.41 -30.59 -18.36
N THR A 431 -0.46 -31.58 -18.43
CA THR A 431 -0.33 -32.85 -17.68
C THR A 431 -0.54 -34.05 -18.60
N LEU A 432 0.39 -34.99 -18.61
CA LEU A 432 0.25 -36.23 -19.39
C LEU A 432 -0.77 -37.15 -18.72
N THR A 433 -1.87 -37.43 -19.41
CA THR A 433 -2.98 -38.25 -18.89
C THR A 433 -2.96 -39.68 -19.42
N ASN A 434 -2.42 -39.91 -20.63
CA ASN A 434 -2.20 -41.26 -21.16
C ASN A 434 -0.88 -41.32 -21.94
N ALA A 435 0.12 -41.97 -21.36
CA ALA A 435 1.45 -42.09 -21.95
C ALA A 435 1.47 -42.88 -23.26
N SER A 436 0.64 -43.93 -23.39
CA SER A 436 0.60 -44.78 -24.58
C SER A 436 0.06 -44.06 -25.81
N GLN A 437 -0.83 -43.08 -25.60
CA GLN A 437 -1.44 -42.27 -26.67
C GLN A 437 -0.82 -40.87 -26.77
N GLN A 438 0.20 -40.56 -25.95
CA GLN A 438 0.73 -39.20 -25.80
C GLN A 438 -0.37 -38.16 -25.61
N LEU A 439 -1.37 -38.50 -24.79
CA LEU A 439 -2.54 -37.66 -24.56
C LEU A 439 -2.30 -36.74 -23.36
N TRP A 440 -2.33 -35.44 -23.61
CA TRP A 440 -2.09 -34.37 -22.66
C TRP A 440 -3.39 -33.65 -22.33
N SER A 441 -3.62 -33.36 -21.05
CA SER A 441 -4.61 -32.35 -20.63
C SER A 441 -3.92 -31.01 -20.58
N VAL A 442 -4.58 -29.99 -21.12
CA VAL A 442 -4.10 -28.61 -21.11
C VAL A 442 -5.17 -27.73 -20.47
N ASP A 443 -4.78 -27.02 -19.42
CA ASP A 443 -5.58 -25.97 -18.78
C ASP A 443 -4.91 -24.62 -19.01
N GLU A 444 -5.60 -23.71 -19.67
CA GLU A 444 -5.10 -22.38 -19.98
C GLU A 444 -5.93 -21.28 -19.33
N VAL A 445 -5.23 -20.25 -18.88
CA VAL A 445 -5.80 -18.98 -18.45
C VAL A 445 -5.19 -17.86 -19.28
N ARG A 446 -6.00 -17.17 -20.06
CA ARG A 446 -5.66 -15.89 -20.69
C ARG A 446 -6.19 -14.76 -19.82
N TYR A 447 -5.29 -13.90 -19.34
CA TYR A 447 -5.63 -12.75 -18.49
C TYR A 447 -5.84 -11.52 -19.36
N LEU A 448 -7.09 -11.08 -19.43
CA LEU A 448 -7.56 -9.94 -20.21
C LEU A 448 -8.17 -8.88 -19.28
N PRO A 449 -8.29 -7.61 -19.71
CA PRO A 449 -8.85 -6.57 -18.86
C PRO A 449 -10.29 -6.89 -18.38
N GLY A 450 -10.44 -7.20 -17.09
CA GLY A 450 -11.73 -7.54 -16.48
C GLY A 450 -12.21 -8.97 -16.71
N LEU A 451 -11.41 -9.81 -17.36
CA LEU A 451 -11.79 -11.16 -17.76
C LEU A 451 -10.60 -12.12 -17.64
N GLU A 452 -10.85 -13.29 -17.07
CA GLU A 452 -10.00 -14.46 -17.25
C GLU A 452 -10.73 -15.45 -18.16
N LEU A 453 -10.18 -15.70 -19.34
CA LEU A 453 -10.67 -16.75 -20.23
C LEU A 453 -9.96 -18.05 -19.84
N ARG A 454 -10.73 -19.01 -19.36
CA ARG A 454 -10.25 -20.31 -18.86
C ARG A 454 -10.73 -21.41 -19.79
N GLN A 455 -9.79 -22.12 -20.39
CA GLN A 455 -10.09 -23.19 -21.34
C GLN A 455 -9.37 -24.47 -20.92
N SER A 456 -10.06 -25.59 -21.04
CA SER A 456 -9.50 -26.93 -20.82
C SER A 456 -9.74 -27.78 -22.05
N TRP A 457 -8.71 -28.46 -22.52
CA TRP A 457 -8.79 -29.36 -23.67
C TRP A 457 -7.78 -30.50 -23.58
N GLN A 458 -7.92 -31.51 -24.44
CA GLN A 458 -6.89 -32.52 -24.63
C GLN A 458 -6.15 -32.34 -25.96
N GLU A 459 -4.85 -32.64 -25.94
CA GLU A 459 -3.98 -32.69 -27.11
C GLU A 459 -3.34 -34.07 -27.23
N SER A 460 -3.26 -34.62 -28.45
CA SER A 460 -2.34 -35.72 -28.75
C SER A 460 -1.13 -35.20 -29.51
N VAL A 461 0.02 -35.84 -29.30
CA VAL A 461 1.25 -35.54 -30.05
C VAL A 461 1.57 -36.71 -30.97
N GLU A 462 1.50 -36.48 -32.28
CA GLU A 462 1.81 -37.46 -33.32
C GLU A 462 2.85 -36.87 -34.28
N ASP A 463 4.00 -37.53 -34.49
CA ASP A 463 5.08 -37.07 -35.38
C ASP A 463 5.50 -35.59 -35.17
N ASN A 464 5.62 -35.16 -33.91
CA ASN A 464 5.88 -33.77 -33.49
C ASN A 464 4.79 -32.74 -33.85
N ASN A 465 3.61 -33.19 -34.30
CA ASN A 465 2.45 -32.33 -34.48
C ASN A 465 1.52 -32.45 -33.27
N VAL A 466 1.08 -31.30 -32.77
CA VAL A 466 0.08 -31.21 -31.69
C VAL A 466 -1.30 -31.17 -32.33
N ILE A 467 -2.14 -32.14 -31.99
CA ILE A 467 -3.51 -32.25 -32.49
C ILE A 467 -4.46 -32.02 -31.31
N SER A 468 -5.22 -30.93 -31.35
CA SER A 468 -6.30 -30.70 -30.39
C SER A 468 -7.41 -31.74 -30.60
N VAL A 469 -7.73 -32.50 -29.57
CA VAL A 469 -8.68 -33.61 -29.63
C VAL A 469 -10.09 -33.13 -29.27
N ASN A 470 -10.25 -32.52 -28.10
CA ASN A 470 -11.54 -32.03 -27.60
C ASN A 470 -11.36 -30.87 -26.62
N THR A 471 -12.12 -29.79 -26.81
CA THR A 471 -12.30 -28.77 -25.77
C THR A 471 -13.34 -29.29 -24.78
N SER A 472 -12.94 -29.48 -23.53
CA SER A 472 -13.78 -30.01 -22.47
C SER A 472 -14.49 -28.92 -21.67
N GLN A 473 -13.93 -27.71 -21.61
CA GLN A 473 -14.52 -26.58 -20.91
C GLN A 473 -14.06 -25.23 -21.48
N GLU A 474 -14.99 -24.28 -21.55
CA GLU A 474 -14.71 -22.86 -21.76
C GLU A 474 -15.47 -22.03 -20.74
N LEU A 475 -14.73 -21.33 -19.90
CA LEU A 475 -15.21 -20.54 -18.77
C LEU A 475 -14.70 -19.10 -18.87
N HIS A 476 -15.64 -18.16 -18.94
CA HIS A 476 -15.39 -16.74 -18.77
C HIS A 476 -15.53 -16.41 -17.29
N ALA A 477 -14.40 -16.20 -16.62
CA ALA A 477 -14.38 -15.68 -15.26
C ALA A 477 -14.30 -14.15 -15.33
N VAL A 478 -15.44 -13.47 -15.30
CA VAL A 478 -15.50 -12.01 -15.25
C VAL A 478 -15.06 -11.56 -13.87
N THR A 479 -14.05 -10.69 -13.80
CA THR A 479 -13.42 -10.27 -12.54
C THR A 479 -13.59 -8.78 -12.28
N GLY A 480 -13.55 -8.38 -11.02
CA GLY A 480 -13.56 -6.99 -10.63
C GLY A 480 -13.47 -6.79 -9.13
N GLN A 481 -13.44 -5.52 -8.73
CA GLN A 481 -13.53 -5.10 -7.35
C GLN A 481 -14.80 -4.25 -7.18
N ILE A 482 -15.62 -4.61 -6.20
CA ILE A 482 -16.83 -3.91 -5.77
C ILE A 482 -16.53 -3.31 -4.40
N GLY A 483 -16.27 -2.01 -4.33
CA GLY A 483 -15.86 -1.37 -3.08
C GLY A 483 -14.57 -2.01 -2.53
N ARG A 484 -14.61 -2.64 -1.36
CA ARG A 484 -13.50 -3.46 -0.81
C ARG A 484 -13.63 -4.96 -1.10
N ALA A 485 -14.79 -5.42 -1.53
CA ALA A 485 -15.03 -6.82 -1.87
C ALA A 485 -14.53 -7.16 -3.28
N GLY A 486 -13.96 -8.36 -3.44
CA GLY A 486 -13.71 -8.94 -4.77
C GLY A 486 -14.99 -9.52 -5.36
N ILE A 487 -15.14 -9.48 -6.69
CA ILE A 487 -16.22 -10.20 -7.39
C ILE A 487 -15.65 -11.06 -8.51
N ARG A 488 -16.17 -12.28 -8.61
CA ARG A 488 -16.00 -13.15 -9.76
C ARG A 488 -17.35 -13.67 -10.22
N ILE A 489 -17.55 -13.73 -11.52
CA ILE A 489 -18.74 -14.32 -12.14
C ILE A 489 -18.26 -15.44 -13.03
N LEU A 490 -18.72 -16.65 -12.76
CA LEU A 490 -18.37 -17.84 -13.53
C LEU A 490 -19.42 -18.06 -14.61
N HIS A 491 -19.07 -17.74 -15.85
CA HIS A 491 -19.93 -17.92 -17.02
C HIS A 491 -19.32 -18.98 -17.95
N TRP A 492 -19.94 -20.14 -18.02
CA TRP A 492 -19.54 -21.21 -18.94
C TRP A 492 -20.21 -21.04 -20.29
N GLU A 493 -19.39 -20.99 -21.33
CA GLU A 493 -19.85 -21.12 -22.72
C GLU A 493 -20.02 -22.61 -23.06
N SER A 494 -19.13 -23.47 -22.54
CA SER A 494 -19.22 -24.92 -22.69
C SER A 494 -18.61 -25.66 -21.48
N GLY A 495 -18.97 -26.93 -21.30
CA GLY A 495 -18.39 -27.78 -20.26
C GLY A 495 -18.72 -27.37 -18.82
N LYS A 496 -19.89 -26.75 -18.61
CA LYS A 496 -20.38 -26.39 -17.27
C LYS A 496 -20.52 -27.65 -16.42
N PRO A 497 -19.92 -27.72 -15.22
CA PRO A 497 -20.11 -28.85 -14.32
C PRO A 497 -21.58 -29.03 -13.89
N ASP A 498 -21.95 -30.28 -13.63
CA ASP A 498 -23.18 -30.59 -12.91
C ASP A 498 -23.05 -30.16 -11.44
N GLY A 499 -24.07 -29.51 -10.87
CA GLY A 499 -24.06 -29.03 -9.49
C GLY A 499 -23.60 -27.57 -9.29
N ILE A 500 -23.23 -26.87 -10.36
CA ILE A 500 -23.07 -25.41 -10.36
C ILE A 500 -23.98 -24.80 -11.42
N ASP A 501 -24.72 -23.76 -11.05
CA ASP A 501 -25.51 -22.97 -11.99
C ASP A 501 -24.61 -22.08 -12.86
N ASN A 502 -25.01 -21.85 -14.11
CA ASN A 502 -24.28 -20.91 -14.95
C ASN A 502 -24.40 -19.48 -14.39
N ASN A 503 -23.50 -18.59 -14.77
CA ASN A 503 -23.48 -17.19 -14.32
C ASN A 503 -23.31 -17.05 -12.80
N GLN A 504 -22.68 -18.02 -12.13
CA GLN A 504 -22.53 -18.02 -10.68
C GLN A 504 -21.73 -16.80 -10.22
N LEU A 505 -22.37 -15.96 -9.40
CA LEU A 505 -21.73 -14.83 -8.72
C LEU A 505 -21.03 -15.28 -7.44
N ARG A 506 -19.82 -14.77 -7.22
CA ARG A 506 -18.98 -15.07 -6.05
C ARG A 506 -18.39 -13.79 -5.46
N TRP A 507 -19.00 -13.27 -4.40
CA TRP A 507 -18.48 -12.11 -3.67
C TRP A 507 -17.47 -12.56 -2.64
N SER A 508 -16.28 -11.97 -2.66
CA SER A 508 -15.22 -12.22 -1.68
C SER A 508 -15.24 -11.15 -0.59
N LEU A 509 -15.48 -11.57 0.65
CA LEU A 509 -15.25 -10.73 1.83
C LEU A 509 -13.80 -10.88 2.29
N CYS A 510 -13.10 -9.77 2.41
CA CYS A 510 -11.66 -9.74 2.65
C CYS A 510 -11.30 -9.17 4.03
N ASP A 511 -10.16 -9.58 4.57
CA ASP A 511 -9.57 -8.97 5.78
C ASP A 511 -8.88 -7.61 5.49
N ASN A 512 -8.12 -7.08 6.45
CA ASN A 512 -7.43 -5.79 6.32
C ASN A 512 -6.37 -5.75 5.21
N ILE A 513 -5.67 -6.86 4.94
CA ILE A 513 -4.65 -6.96 3.89
C ILE A 513 -5.22 -7.43 2.54
N GLY A 514 -6.52 -7.73 2.49
CA GLY A 514 -7.21 -8.13 1.26
C GLY A 514 -7.32 -9.64 1.06
N SER A 515 -7.04 -10.46 2.07
CA SER A 515 -7.19 -11.92 1.97
C SER A 515 -8.66 -12.33 1.96
N ALA A 516 -9.06 -13.09 0.94
CA ALA A 516 -10.44 -13.53 0.72
C ALA A 516 -10.89 -14.57 1.76
N SER A 517 -11.48 -14.11 2.86
CA SER A 517 -11.85 -14.94 4.01
C SER A 517 -13.16 -15.71 3.79
N LEU A 518 -14.13 -15.13 3.08
CA LEU A 518 -15.40 -15.77 2.75
C LEU A 518 -15.74 -15.55 1.28
N GLU A 519 -16.34 -16.55 0.64
CA GLU A 519 -17.05 -16.36 -0.63
C GLU A 519 -18.54 -16.55 -0.43
N LEU A 520 -19.34 -15.63 -0.99
CA LEU A 520 -20.80 -15.63 -0.91
C LEU A 520 -21.42 -15.72 -2.31
N ASP A 521 -22.57 -16.37 -2.41
CA ASP A 521 -23.34 -16.47 -3.66
C ASP A 521 -24.33 -15.30 -3.84
N ALA A 522 -25.19 -15.41 -4.87
CA ALA A 522 -26.21 -14.44 -5.26
C ALA A 522 -27.29 -14.20 -4.19
N ASP A 523 -27.48 -15.14 -3.27
CA ASP A 523 -28.43 -15.04 -2.15
C ASP A 523 -27.73 -14.69 -0.83
N GLY A 524 -26.43 -14.39 -0.87
CA GLY A 524 -25.62 -14.09 0.30
C GLY A 524 -25.39 -15.32 1.18
N GLN A 525 -25.50 -16.53 0.63
CA GLN A 525 -25.14 -17.78 1.31
C GLN A 525 -23.65 -18.04 1.18
N GLN A 526 -23.06 -18.68 2.19
CA GLN A 526 -21.64 -18.98 2.20
C GLN A 526 -21.32 -20.13 1.24
N ILE A 527 -20.44 -19.85 0.27
CA ILE A 527 -19.85 -20.87 -0.62
C ILE A 527 -18.61 -21.48 0.03
N SER A 528 -17.70 -20.63 0.52
CA SER A 528 -16.44 -21.06 1.13
C SER A 528 -16.00 -20.17 2.29
N ARG A 529 -15.18 -20.74 3.18
CA ARG A 529 -14.45 -20.04 4.25
C ARG A 529 -12.99 -20.45 4.22
N GLU A 530 -12.12 -19.46 4.30
CA GLU A 530 -10.68 -19.65 4.36
C GLU A 530 -10.08 -18.74 5.42
N GLU A 531 -9.16 -19.28 6.22
CA GLU A 531 -8.31 -18.48 7.10
C GLU A 531 -6.85 -18.85 6.85
N TYR A 532 -5.98 -17.87 7.04
CA TYR A 532 -4.57 -17.99 6.70
C TYR A 532 -3.71 -17.97 7.96
N TYR A 533 -2.60 -18.71 7.94
CA TYR A 533 -1.44 -18.38 8.76
C TYR A 533 -0.90 -17.02 8.34
N PRO A 534 -0.15 -16.29 9.20
CA PRO A 534 0.25 -14.91 8.92
C PRO A 534 0.95 -14.71 7.57
N PHE A 535 1.81 -15.65 7.17
CA PHE A 535 2.56 -15.60 5.91
C PHE A 535 1.83 -16.25 4.71
N GLY A 536 0.51 -16.46 4.79
CA GLY A 536 -0.34 -16.80 3.65
C GLY A 536 -0.57 -18.29 3.35
N GLY A 537 -0.03 -19.20 4.17
CA GLY A 537 -0.45 -20.60 4.11
C GLY A 537 -1.89 -20.76 4.62
N THR A 538 -2.67 -21.69 4.07
CA THR A 538 -4.07 -21.90 4.49
C THR A 538 -4.14 -22.69 5.80
N ALA A 539 -4.72 -22.08 6.84
CA ALA A 539 -4.94 -22.68 8.15
C ALA A 539 -6.33 -23.31 8.27
N VAL A 540 -7.36 -22.62 7.78
CA VAL A 540 -8.74 -23.13 7.72
C VAL A 540 -9.17 -23.17 6.26
N TRP A 541 -9.76 -24.28 5.84
CA TRP A 541 -10.38 -24.42 4.52
C TRP A 541 -11.67 -25.23 4.63
N ALA A 542 -12.79 -24.60 4.28
CA ALA A 542 -14.12 -25.22 4.28
C ALA A 542 -14.96 -24.69 3.11
N ALA A 543 -15.79 -25.54 2.54
CA ALA A 543 -16.68 -25.17 1.43
C ALA A 543 -17.97 -25.99 1.47
N ARG A 544 -19.04 -25.47 0.84
CA ARG A 544 -20.32 -26.18 0.79
C ARG A 544 -20.26 -27.40 -0.15
N SER A 545 -19.35 -27.39 -1.11
CA SER A 545 -19.04 -28.52 -1.99
C SER A 545 -17.56 -28.48 -2.40
N GLU A 546 -16.96 -29.64 -2.70
CA GLU A 546 -15.59 -29.71 -3.23
C GLU A 546 -15.50 -29.10 -4.64
N LEU A 547 -16.54 -29.28 -5.43
CA LEU A 547 -16.63 -28.76 -6.80
C LEU A 547 -16.57 -27.23 -6.81
N GLU A 548 -17.32 -26.53 -5.96
CA GLU A 548 -17.25 -25.06 -5.90
C GLU A 548 -15.99 -24.54 -5.23
N ALA A 549 -15.34 -25.36 -4.40
CA ALA A 549 -14.07 -25.02 -3.78
C ALA A 549 -12.93 -24.94 -4.81
N SER A 550 -12.99 -25.75 -5.88
CA SER A 550 -11.95 -25.81 -6.92
C SER A 550 -11.87 -24.53 -7.76
N TYR A 551 -12.98 -23.78 -7.88
CA TYR A 551 -13.04 -22.52 -8.64
C TYR A 551 -12.57 -21.29 -7.85
N LYS A 552 -12.19 -21.43 -6.57
CA LYS A 552 -11.56 -20.35 -5.80
C LYS A 552 -10.06 -20.27 -6.08
N VAL A 553 -9.64 -19.23 -6.81
CA VAL A 553 -8.22 -19.01 -7.15
C VAL A 553 -7.60 -17.81 -6.43
N ILE A 554 -8.38 -16.76 -6.16
CA ILE A 554 -7.93 -15.57 -5.41
C ILE A 554 -8.09 -15.85 -3.91
N ARG A 555 -6.99 -15.71 -3.16
CA ARG A 555 -6.91 -16.13 -1.75
C ARG A 555 -6.24 -15.07 -0.88
N TYR A 556 -5.02 -15.34 -0.40
CA TYR A 556 -4.25 -14.47 0.48
C TYR A 556 -3.85 -13.15 -0.20
N SER A 557 -4.01 -12.03 0.50
CA SER A 557 -3.68 -10.67 0.02
C SER A 557 -4.27 -10.31 -1.35
N GLY A 558 -5.41 -10.89 -1.72
CA GLY A 558 -6.06 -10.68 -3.01
C GLY A 558 -5.30 -11.24 -4.22
N LYS A 559 -4.39 -12.20 -3.99
CA LYS A 559 -3.54 -12.79 -5.05
C LYS A 559 -4.01 -14.17 -5.48
N GLU A 560 -3.75 -14.50 -6.74
CA GLU A 560 -3.97 -15.84 -7.28
C GLU A 560 -2.94 -16.80 -6.71
N ARG A 561 -3.40 -17.95 -6.22
CA ARG A 561 -2.56 -19.09 -5.86
C ARG A 561 -2.55 -20.07 -7.02
N ASP A 562 -1.38 -20.31 -7.59
CA ASP A 562 -1.21 -21.20 -8.74
C ASP A 562 -1.19 -22.69 -8.31
N GLY A 563 -1.24 -23.60 -9.30
CA GLY A 563 -1.19 -25.04 -9.06
C GLY A 563 0.11 -25.49 -8.38
N THR A 564 1.19 -24.71 -8.58
CA THR A 564 2.49 -24.84 -7.90
C THR A 564 2.45 -24.50 -6.40
N GLY A 565 1.36 -23.89 -5.93
CA GLY A 565 1.22 -23.34 -4.58
C GLY A 565 1.79 -21.93 -4.40
N LEU A 566 2.54 -21.42 -5.38
CA LEU A 566 3.06 -20.06 -5.35
C LEU A 566 1.92 -19.04 -5.50
N TYR A 567 2.08 -17.89 -4.86
CA TYR A 567 1.24 -16.72 -5.11
C TYR A 567 1.87 -15.82 -6.15
N TYR A 568 1.10 -15.45 -7.18
CA TYR A 568 1.55 -14.49 -8.19
C TYR A 568 1.17 -13.06 -7.78
N TYR A 569 2.18 -12.20 -7.61
CA TYR A 569 1.99 -10.82 -7.14
C TYR A 569 2.08 -9.77 -8.25
N GLY A 570 2.47 -10.14 -9.46
CA GLY A 570 2.81 -9.19 -10.53
C GLY A 570 4.24 -9.42 -10.99
N TYR A 571 5.19 -8.74 -10.36
CA TYR A 571 6.61 -8.86 -10.73
C TYR A 571 7.34 -10.05 -10.10
N ARG A 572 6.76 -10.66 -9.05
CA ARG A 572 7.38 -11.79 -8.33
C ARG A 572 6.37 -12.86 -7.96
N TYR A 573 6.90 -14.06 -7.71
CA TYR A 573 6.20 -15.18 -7.11
C TYR A 573 6.60 -15.32 -5.64
N TYR A 574 5.61 -15.56 -4.79
CA TYR A 574 5.77 -15.69 -3.35
C TYR A 574 5.54 -17.14 -2.91
N ALA A 575 6.45 -17.68 -2.11
CA ALA A 575 6.34 -19.01 -1.52
C ALA A 575 5.89 -18.91 -0.05
N PRO A 576 4.57 -19.07 0.25
CA PRO A 576 4.04 -18.84 1.59
C PRO A 576 4.61 -19.79 2.65
N TRP A 577 5.00 -21.01 2.26
CA TRP A 577 5.63 -21.97 3.18
C TRP A 577 7.09 -21.62 3.52
N LEU A 578 7.77 -20.82 2.68
CA LEU A 578 9.13 -20.33 2.95
C LEU A 578 9.14 -18.94 3.61
N CYS A 579 7.99 -18.26 3.68
CA CYS A 579 7.87 -16.88 4.15
C CYS A 579 8.73 -15.88 3.35
N ARG A 580 8.98 -16.14 2.06
CA ARG A 580 9.84 -15.28 1.20
C ARG A 580 9.49 -15.34 -0.28
N TRP A 581 10.00 -14.35 -1.01
CA TRP A 581 9.96 -14.30 -2.47
C TRP A 581 10.87 -15.36 -3.09
N THR A 582 10.51 -15.87 -4.28
CA THR A 582 11.31 -16.86 -5.02
C THR A 582 12.41 -16.23 -5.89
N ALA A 583 12.41 -14.90 -6.03
CA ALA A 583 13.41 -14.14 -6.77
C ALA A 583 13.72 -12.83 -6.05
N ALA A 584 14.92 -12.30 -6.29
CA ALA A 584 15.33 -11.01 -5.78
C ALA A 584 14.43 -9.89 -6.34
N ASP A 585 14.20 -8.86 -5.53
CA ASP A 585 13.36 -7.71 -5.89
C ASP A 585 13.83 -7.01 -7.18
N PRO A 586 13.01 -6.98 -8.25
CA PRO A 586 13.35 -6.24 -9.47
C PRO A 586 13.33 -4.72 -9.25
N GLY A 587 12.62 -4.25 -8.22
CA GLY A 587 12.69 -2.89 -7.69
C GLY A 587 13.98 -2.58 -6.93
N ARG A 588 14.83 -3.58 -6.69
CA ARG A 588 16.13 -3.47 -5.99
C ARG A 588 15.93 -3.08 -4.52
N GLU A 589 16.76 -2.20 -3.98
CA GLU A 589 16.79 -1.86 -2.54
C GLU A 589 15.63 -0.93 -2.09
N ILE A 590 14.51 -0.87 -2.84
CA ILE A 590 13.36 0.01 -2.52
C ILE A 590 12.70 -0.33 -1.18
N ASP A 591 12.78 -1.60 -0.74
CA ASP A 591 12.27 -2.06 0.57
C ASP A 591 13.39 -2.55 1.52
N GLY A 592 14.60 -2.04 1.33
CA GLY A 592 15.78 -2.38 2.12
C GLY A 592 16.73 -3.34 1.41
N LEU A 593 17.75 -3.79 2.14
CA LEU A 593 18.87 -4.54 1.54
C LEU A 593 18.58 -6.03 1.34
N ASN A 594 17.61 -6.59 2.06
CA ASN A 594 17.19 -7.97 1.86
C ASN A 594 16.17 -8.06 0.73
N LEU A 595 16.62 -8.51 -0.44
CA LEU A 595 15.79 -8.53 -1.66
C LEU A 595 14.76 -9.67 -1.71
N TYR A 596 14.73 -10.56 -0.71
CA TYR A 596 13.80 -11.70 -0.63
C TYR A 596 12.78 -11.57 0.50
N ARG A 597 12.91 -10.55 1.35
CA ARG A 597 12.08 -10.35 2.53
C ARG A 597 10.62 -10.03 2.15
N MET A 598 9.69 -10.77 2.74
CA MET A 598 8.26 -10.57 2.52
C MET A 598 7.73 -9.47 3.45
N VAL A 599 7.31 -8.33 2.88
CA VAL A 599 6.66 -7.20 3.57
C VAL A 599 7.25 -6.88 4.95
N ARG A 600 8.59 -6.79 5.02
CA ARG A 600 9.36 -6.50 6.25
C ARG A 600 9.12 -7.46 7.43
N ASN A 601 8.74 -8.70 7.14
CA ASN A 601 8.36 -9.72 8.13
C ASN A 601 7.17 -9.30 9.01
N ASN A 602 6.31 -8.40 8.52
CA ASN A 602 5.08 -7.97 9.19
C ASN A 602 3.83 -8.16 8.29
N PRO A 603 3.47 -9.42 7.98
CA PRO A 603 2.45 -9.73 6.97
C PRO A 603 1.00 -9.51 7.43
N LEU A 604 0.80 -9.13 8.69
CA LEU A 604 -0.53 -8.83 9.24
C LEU A 604 -0.89 -7.35 9.11
N THR A 605 0.14 -6.49 9.01
CA THR A 605 -0.02 -5.03 8.95
C THR A 605 0.21 -4.50 7.54
N LEU A 606 1.13 -5.13 6.80
CA LEU A 606 1.58 -4.71 5.48
C LEU A 606 1.12 -5.69 4.41
N ALA A 607 0.88 -5.17 3.21
CA ALA A 607 0.59 -5.95 2.01
C ALA A 607 1.53 -5.52 0.88
N ASP A 608 1.74 -6.36 -0.13
CA ASP A 608 2.45 -5.97 -1.35
C ASP A 608 1.47 -6.06 -2.53
N ALA A 609 1.28 -4.94 -3.23
CA ALA A 609 0.33 -4.87 -4.33
C ALA A 609 0.89 -5.44 -5.63
N GLU A 610 2.20 -5.41 -5.86
CA GLU A 610 2.80 -5.76 -7.16
C GLU A 610 4.01 -6.71 -7.05
N GLY A 611 4.40 -7.11 -5.84
CA GLY A 611 5.62 -7.85 -5.57
C GLY A 611 6.86 -6.96 -5.70
N LEU A 612 6.77 -5.71 -5.24
CA LEU A 612 7.85 -4.73 -5.27
C LEU A 612 8.05 -4.16 -3.85
N ALA A 613 7.31 -3.11 -3.50
CA ALA A 613 7.37 -2.50 -2.19
C ALA A 613 6.07 -2.70 -1.41
N PRO A 614 6.15 -2.87 -0.08
CA PRO A 614 4.97 -2.97 0.77
C PRO A 614 4.20 -1.65 0.83
N THR A 615 2.89 -1.77 0.86
CA THR A 615 1.94 -0.74 1.23
C THR A 615 1.33 -1.04 2.61
N ALA A 616 0.97 0.00 3.35
CA ALA A 616 0.26 -0.19 4.61
C ALA A 616 -1.18 -0.66 4.32
N SER A 617 -1.66 -1.67 5.06
CA SER A 617 -3.06 -2.09 4.95
C SER A 617 -4.02 -0.91 5.23
N GLY A 618 -5.03 -0.74 4.39
CA GLY A 618 -5.97 0.38 4.52
C GLY A 618 -5.44 1.75 4.12
N SER A 619 -4.24 1.86 3.51
CA SER A 619 -3.84 3.10 2.86
C SER A 619 -4.76 3.33 1.66
N ALA A 620 -5.72 4.24 1.81
CA ALA A 620 -6.35 4.91 0.67
C ALA A 620 -5.26 5.34 -0.31
N GLU A 621 -5.58 5.33 -1.62
CA GLU A 621 -4.81 6.07 -2.63
C GLU A 621 -4.29 7.35 -1.99
N THR A 622 -2.97 7.54 -1.98
CA THR A 622 -2.36 8.79 -1.51
C THR A 622 -3.18 9.94 -2.10
N PRO A 623 -3.86 10.76 -1.28
CA PRO A 623 -4.78 11.76 -1.82
C PRO A 623 -3.98 12.69 -2.71
N LYS A 624 -4.23 12.64 -4.03
CA LYS A 624 -3.89 13.75 -4.91
C LYS A 624 -4.76 14.91 -4.43
N LEU A 625 -4.10 15.97 -3.96
CA LEU A 625 -4.76 17.19 -3.51
C LEU A 625 -5.72 17.67 -4.58
N SER A 626 -6.95 17.97 -4.18
CA SER A 626 -7.86 18.72 -5.05
C SER A 626 -7.30 20.13 -5.25
N ALA A 627 -7.57 20.74 -6.41
CA ALA A 627 -7.22 22.14 -6.69
C ALA A 627 -7.79 23.10 -5.62
N LYS A 628 -8.84 22.70 -4.90
CA LYS A 628 -9.47 23.43 -3.80
C LYS A 628 -8.58 23.44 -2.54
N GLN A 629 -8.05 22.30 -2.12
CA GLN A 629 -7.11 22.21 -0.99
C GLN A 629 -5.80 22.96 -1.25
N PHE A 630 -5.36 23.01 -2.52
CA PHE A 630 -4.22 23.84 -2.95
C PHE A 630 -4.53 25.35 -2.91
N LYS A 631 -5.81 25.73 -2.99
CA LYS A 631 -6.28 27.12 -2.98
C LYS A 631 -6.58 27.65 -1.58
N GLU A 632 -6.85 26.77 -0.61
CA GLU A 632 -7.19 27.11 0.78
C GLU A 632 -5.96 27.55 1.61
N VAL A 633 -4.73 27.37 1.11
CA VAL A 633 -3.53 28.00 1.68
C VAL A 633 -3.48 29.47 1.26
N ASN A 634 -3.87 30.36 2.19
CA ASN A 634 -3.95 31.81 2.00
C ASN A 634 -2.63 32.41 1.44
N GLY A 635 -2.73 33.38 0.52
CA GLY A 635 -1.59 34.01 -0.17
C GLY A 635 -0.50 34.60 0.74
N VAL A 636 -0.83 34.94 1.99
CA VAL A 636 0.16 35.34 3.01
C VAL A 636 1.09 34.19 3.39
N TYR A 637 0.55 32.99 3.66
CA TYR A 637 1.37 31.82 3.94
C TYR A 637 2.21 31.42 2.72
N LYS A 638 1.69 31.60 1.50
CA LYS A 638 2.49 31.42 0.26
C LYS A 638 3.67 32.40 0.16
N LYS A 639 3.50 33.65 0.60
CA LYS A 639 4.60 34.63 0.66
C LYS A 639 5.61 34.31 1.77
N MET A 640 5.14 33.88 2.95
CA MET A 640 5.99 33.39 4.05
C MET A 640 6.82 32.18 3.59
N ALA A 641 6.14 31.20 2.98
CA ALA A 641 6.67 29.97 2.43
C ALA A 641 7.79 30.17 1.40
N THR A 642 7.64 31.17 0.52
CA THR A 642 8.62 31.44 -0.55
C THR A 642 9.73 32.39 -0.13
N GLY A 643 9.77 32.79 1.15
CA GLY A 643 10.64 33.85 1.66
C GLY A 643 10.32 35.23 1.09
N LYS A 644 9.36 35.34 0.16
CA LYS A 644 8.97 36.59 -0.51
C LYS A 644 8.39 37.63 0.43
N LEU A 645 7.79 37.20 1.54
CA LEU A 645 7.34 38.13 2.59
C LEU A 645 8.52 38.89 3.20
N TRP A 646 9.69 38.25 3.27
CA TRP A 646 10.89 38.73 3.95
C TRP A 646 11.96 39.30 2.99
N GLN A 647 11.68 39.33 1.69
CA GLN A 647 12.58 39.86 0.65
C GLN A 647 12.57 41.39 0.63
N LYS A 648 13.76 41.99 0.48
CA LYS A 648 13.98 43.45 0.47
C LYS A 648 13.18 44.12 -0.66
N LYS A 649 12.45 45.22 -0.37
CA LYS A 649 11.99 46.12 -1.43
C LYS A 649 13.21 46.82 -2.04
N PRO A 650 13.38 46.84 -3.38
CA PRO A 650 14.64 47.26 -4.01
C PRO A 650 15.17 48.69 -3.67
N ASN A 651 14.37 49.59 -3.09
CA ASN A 651 14.68 51.04 -3.09
C ASN A 651 14.67 51.77 -1.72
N ASP A 652 14.92 51.11 -0.58
CA ASP A 652 15.17 51.83 0.70
C ASP A 652 16.55 51.48 1.30
N PRO A 653 17.49 52.45 1.34
CA PRO A 653 18.84 52.22 1.86
C PRO A 653 18.96 52.45 3.38
N THR A 654 17.90 52.86 4.09
CA THR A 654 18.00 53.30 5.50
C THR A 654 17.51 52.30 6.55
N VAL A 655 16.99 51.14 6.15
CA VAL A 655 16.50 50.12 7.09
C VAL A 655 17.29 48.82 6.94
N ARG A 656 18.12 48.48 7.95
CA ARG A 656 18.82 47.17 8.07
C ARG A 656 17.94 46.08 8.73
N ILE A 657 16.64 46.15 8.53
CA ILE A 657 15.63 45.15 8.91
C ILE A 657 14.66 45.04 7.71
N PRO A 658 14.20 43.84 7.30
CA PRO A 658 13.37 43.70 6.10
C PRO A 658 12.05 44.48 6.23
N GLY A 659 11.54 45.03 5.12
CA GLY A 659 10.32 45.83 5.05
C GLY A 659 9.01 45.03 5.25
N SER A 660 8.97 44.12 6.22
CA SER A 660 7.96 43.06 6.41
C SER A 660 7.20 43.06 7.74
N THR A 661 7.71 43.75 8.78
CA THR A 661 7.02 43.86 10.10
C THR A 661 5.57 44.29 9.96
N TYR A 662 5.24 45.10 8.96
CA TYR A 662 3.90 45.61 8.74
C TYR A 662 2.87 44.52 8.41
N GLU A 663 3.20 43.50 7.59
CA GLU A 663 2.19 42.52 7.15
C GLU A 663 1.77 41.58 8.31
N VAL A 664 2.72 41.06 9.09
CA VAL A 664 2.43 40.19 10.24
C VAL A 664 1.77 40.97 11.38
N ARG A 665 2.26 42.18 11.71
CA ARG A 665 1.62 43.04 12.70
C ARG A 665 0.20 43.43 12.29
N ALA A 666 -0.03 43.80 11.01
CA ALA A 666 -1.37 44.13 10.54
C ALA A 666 -2.36 42.96 10.64
N ILE A 667 -1.90 41.72 10.40
CA ILE A 667 -2.72 40.51 10.60
C ILE A 667 -3.01 40.31 12.09
N SER A 668 -1.98 40.40 12.94
CA SER A 668 -2.12 40.32 14.40
C SER A 668 -3.13 41.34 14.94
N ASP A 669 -2.99 42.61 14.55
CA ASP A 669 -3.89 43.71 14.94
C ASP A 669 -5.32 43.48 14.46
N ARG A 670 -5.49 42.99 13.24
CA ARG A 670 -6.80 42.63 12.70
C ARG A 670 -7.43 41.49 13.52
N ASN A 671 -6.66 40.45 13.80
CA ASN A 671 -7.14 39.28 14.56
C ASN A 671 -7.54 39.68 16.00
N ILE A 672 -6.71 40.49 16.67
CA ILE A 672 -7.02 41.04 17.99
C ILE A 672 -8.27 41.90 17.97
N ARG A 673 -8.40 42.82 16.99
CA ARG A 673 -9.62 43.65 16.85
C ARG A 673 -10.87 42.79 16.62
N ASN A 674 -10.77 41.77 15.78
CA ASN A 674 -11.87 40.85 15.51
C ASN A 674 -12.27 40.06 16.76
N LEU A 675 -11.30 39.55 17.53
CA LEU A 675 -11.56 38.84 18.78
C LEU A 675 -12.21 39.76 19.83
N LYS A 676 -11.70 40.99 20.00
CA LYS A 676 -12.31 41.99 20.90
C LYS A 676 -13.75 42.29 20.49
N LYS A 677 -14.00 42.50 19.19
CA LYS A 677 -15.35 42.75 18.65
C LYS A 677 -16.29 41.57 18.89
N ARG A 678 -15.84 40.34 18.66
CA ARG A 678 -16.61 39.10 18.86
C ARG A 678 -16.90 38.83 20.35
N LEU A 679 -15.94 39.11 21.22
CA LEU A 679 -16.10 38.97 22.67
C LEU A 679 -17.09 40.00 23.23
N GLY A 680 -17.19 41.20 22.66
CA GLY A 680 -18.12 42.22 23.12
C GLY A 680 -17.81 42.68 24.55
N ARG A 681 -18.85 42.97 25.33
CA ARG A 681 -18.68 43.36 26.75
C ARG A 681 -18.17 42.17 27.56
N VAL A 682 -17.02 42.34 28.21
CA VAL A 682 -16.41 41.33 29.07
C VAL A 682 -16.99 41.36 30.48
N SER A 683 -17.16 40.19 31.10
CA SER A 683 -17.56 40.08 32.52
C SER A 683 -16.38 40.34 33.45
N GLN A 684 -16.64 40.60 34.74
CA GLN A 684 -15.58 40.74 35.74
C GLN A 684 -14.70 39.48 35.82
N GLU A 685 -15.30 38.28 35.76
CA GLU A 685 -14.59 37.00 35.77
C GLU A 685 -13.60 36.87 34.58
N GLN A 686 -14.00 37.33 33.40
CA GLN A 686 -13.15 37.35 32.20
C GLN A 686 -12.02 38.37 32.32
N LEU A 687 -12.29 39.54 32.94
CA LEU A 687 -11.26 40.54 33.22
C LEU A 687 -10.24 40.00 34.23
N ASP A 688 -10.70 39.33 35.29
CA ASP A 688 -9.82 38.73 36.29
C ASP A 688 -8.97 37.61 35.68
N PHE A 689 -9.55 36.77 34.81
CA PHE A 689 -8.80 35.78 34.03
C PHE A 689 -7.70 36.45 33.20
N PHE A 690 -8.04 37.53 32.49
CA PHE A 690 -7.09 38.26 31.66
C PHE A 690 -5.93 38.85 32.48
N GLN A 691 -6.21 39.43 33.65
CA GLN A 691 -5.17 39.97 34.53
C GLN A 691 -4.22 38.88 35.03
N ARG A 692 -4.75 37.72 35.45
CA ARG A 692 -3.93 36.57 35.84
C ARG A 692 -3.08 36.05 34.67
N PHE A 693 -3.68 35.93 33.48
CA PHE A 693 -2.99 35.45 32.29
C PHE A 693 -1.83 36.36 31.87
N LYS A 694 -2.02 37.69 31.97
CA LYS A 694 -1.01 38.68 31.59
C LYS A 694 0.26 38.60 32.47
N GLN A 695 0.16 38.05 33.68
CA GLN A 695 1.30 37.85 34.58
C GLN A 695 2.17 36.65 34.21
N LEU A 696 1.73 35.78 33.30
CA LEU A 696 2.50 34.60 32.89
C LEU A 696 3.74 35.00 32.10
N GLU A 697 4.88 34.42 32.46
CA GLU A 697 6.07 34.45 31.64
C GLU A 697 6.13 33.20 30.75
N PHE A 698 6.52 33.37 29.48
CA PHE A 698 6.61 32.26 28.53
C PHE A 698 8.05 31.96 28.13
N GLN A 699 8.30 30.68 27.87
CA GLN A 699 9.55 30.14 27.33
C GLN A 699 9.29 29.41 26.02
N MET A 700 10.29 29.44 25.15
CA MET A 700 10.32 28.72 23.87
C MET A 700 11.11 27.43 24.04
N VAL A 701 10.54 26.34 23.53
CA VAL A 701 11.10 24.99 23.69
C VAL A 701 11.32 24.36 22.32
N HIS A 702 12.54 23.95 22.02
CA HIS A 702 12.88 23.18 20.82
C HIS A 702 13.61 21.91 21.24
N HIS A 703 13.26 20.77 20.66
CA HIS A 703 14.06 19.55 20.89
C HIS A 703 14.84 19.23 19.64
N THR A 704 16.12 18.94 19.75
CA THR A 704 16.93 18.49 18.62
C THR A 704 18.10 17.63 19.07
N ASN A 705 18.45 16.61 18.29
CA ASN A 705 19.69 15.87 18.52
C ASN A 705 20.86 16.43 17.69
N ALA A 706 20.62 17.45 16.88
CA ALA A 706 21.66 18.10 16.10
C ALA A 706 22.62 18.88 17.00
N TRP A 707 23.91 18.85 16.67
CA TRP A 707 24.91 19.69 17.32
C TRP A 707 24.73 21.14 16.86
N ILE A 708 24.00 21.93 17.65
CA ILE A 708 23.66 23.33 17.34
C ILE A 708 24.26 24.36 18.30
N THR A 709 25.01 23.91 19.30
CA THR A 709 25.73 24.77 20.25
C THR A 709 27.19 24.90 19.83
N ASN A 710 27.64 26.14 19.66
CA ASN A 710 29.05 26.42 19.42
C ASN A 710 29.85 26.10 20.70
N PRO A 711 30.85 25.20 20.65
CA PRO A 711 31.60 24.79 21.84
C PRO A 711 32.50 25.88 22.41
N GLU A 712 32.86 26.90 21.63
CA GLU A 712 33.73 28.01 22.06
C GLU A 712 32.91 29.16 22.68
N THR A 713 31.82 29.56 22.03
CA THR A 713 31.00 30.70 22.50
C THR A 713 29.86 30.27 23.42
N LEU A 714 29.57 28.96 23.49
CA LEU A 714 28.41 28.35 24.17
C LEU A 714 27.06 28.85 23.67
N GLU A 715 27.02 29.53 22.53
CA GLU A 715 25.78 30.00 21.91
C GLU A 715 25.11 28.89 21.12
N THR A 716 23.79 28.82 21.23
CA THR A 716 22.99 27.84 20.50
C THR A 716 22.25 28.51 19.35
N THR A 717 22.47 28.05 18.12
CA THR A 717 21.82 28.57 16.91
C THR A 717 20.84 27.56 16.35
N PHE A 718 19.54 27.84 16.50
CA PHE A 718 18.48 27.09 15.85
C PHE A 718 18.31 27.57 14.43
N LEU A 719 18.42 26.65 13.48
CA LEU A 719 18.35 26.96 12.07
C LEU A 719 17.02 26.49 11.49
N SER A 720 16.47 27.31 10.60
CA SER A 720 15.45 26.83 9.67
C SER A 720 15.99 25.66 8.84
N ARG A 721 15.10 24.81 8.34
CA ARG A 721 15.48 23.66 7.51
C ARG A 721 16.25 24.08 6.26
N ASP A 722 15.86 25.18 5.62
CA ASP A 722 16.56 25.70 4.45
C ASP A 722 17.99 26.09 4.78
N GLU A 723 18.22 26.72 5.94
CA GLU A 723 19.56 27.04 6.41
C GLU A 723 20.36 25.78 6.81
N LEU A 724 19.73 24.77 7.42
CA LEU A 724 20.39 23.48 7.68
C LEU A 724 20.86 22.81 6.38
N ILE A 725 20.01 22.79 5.35
CA ILE A 725 20.35 22.25 4.02
C ILE A 725 21.48 23.05 3.38
N LYS A 726 21.35 24.39 3.37
CA LYS A 726 22.35 25.31 2.78
C LYS A 726 23.70 25.20 3.46
N ARG A 727 23.72 25.02 4.79
CA ARG A 727 24.94 24.83 5.59
C ARG A 727 25.42 23.38 5.63
N LYS A 728 24.77 22.46 4.91
CA LYS A 728 25.07 21.03 4.85
C LYS A 728 25.13 20.37 6.24
N MET A 729 24.32 20.86 7.18
CA MET A 729 24.22 20.27 8.51
C MET A 729 23.32 19.05 8.46
N VAL A 730 23.73 17.96 9.12
CA VAL A 730 22.93 16.75 9.22
C VAL A 730 21.78 16.98 10.20
N PHE A 731 20.57 16.63 9.78
CA PHE A 731 19.37 16.64 10.61
C PHE A 731 18.44 15.51 10.18
N ASP A 732 17.58 15.08 11.09
CA ASP A 732 16.60 14.03 10.88
C ASP A 732 15.60 14.41 9.77
N LYS A 733 15.51 13.56 8.72
CA LYS A 733 14.61 13.75 7.57
C LYS A 733 13.36 12.87 7.64
N THR A 734 13.28 11.98 8.61
CA THR A 734 12.35 10.83 8.69
C THR A 734 10.92 11.24 9.07
N HIS A 735 10.73 12.43 9.64
CA HIS A 735 9.47 12.84 10.27
C HIS A 735 8.83 14.14 9.72
N THR A 736 9.28 14.63 8.57
CA THR A 736 8.61 15.72 7.84
C THR A 736 7.92 15.17 6.60
N THR A 737 6.58 15.15 6.61
CA THR A 737 5.81 14.62 5.48
C THR A 737 6.00 15.49 4.23
N LYS A 738 5.79 14.92 3.04
CA LYS A 738 5.74 15.72 1.80
C LYS A 738 4.67 16.83 1.89
N ALA A 739 3.58 16.58 2.63
CA ALA A 739 2.56 17.58 2.93
C ALA A 739 3.12 18.77 3.72
N ASP A 740 3.88 18.53 4.80
CA ASP A 740 4.54 19.59 5.58
C ASP A 740 5.49 20.44 4.72
N VAL A 741 6.26 19.81 3.82
CA VAL A 741 7.21 20.49 2.93
C VAL A 741 6.51 21.28 1.83
N VAL A 742 5.51 20.69 1.17
CA VAL A 742 4.88 21.26 -0.02
C VAL A 742 3.73 22.21 0.32
N GLN A 743 2.94 21.92 1.35
CA GLN A 743 1.71 22.66 1.68
C GLN A 743 1.96 23.88 2.57
N LEU A 744 2.94 23.81 3.48
CA LEU A 744 3.27 24.94 4.38
C LEU A 744 4.53 25.70 3.99
N ALA A 745 5.37 25.12 3.12
CA ALA A 745 6.77 25.51 2.93
C ALA A 745 7.41 26.03 4.22
N ASN A 746 7.26 25.19 5.24
CA ASN A 746 7.66 25.44 6.62
C ASN A 746 9.19 25.41 6.79
N THR A 747 9.94 25.31 5.70
CA THR A 747 11.38 25.12 5.68
C THR A 747 12.16 26.38 6.00
N GLY A 748 11.54 27.56 5.89
CA GLY A 748 12.15 28.86 6.19
C GLY A 748 12.09 29.31 7.65
N PHE A 749 11.60 28.47 8.57
CA PHE A 749 11.44 28.81 9.98
C PHE A 749 12.13 27.81 10.92
N ALA A 750 12.64 28.32 12.04
CA ALA A 750 12.94 27.54 13.22
C ALA A 750 11.67 27.47 14.11
N PHE A 751 11.27 26.26 14.50
CA PHE A 751 10.02 26.00 15.22
C PHE A 751 10.24 25.85 16.71
N PHE A 752 9.41 26.50 17.52
CA PHE A 752 9.43 26.35 18.96
C PHE A 752 8.02 26.08 19.48
N ALA A 753 7.91 25.18 20.44
CA ALA A 753 6.70 25.09 21.26
C ALA A 753 6.71 26.22 22.29
N LEU A 754 5.52 26.75 22.59
CA LEU A 754 5.33 27.69 23.70
C LEU A 754 5.05 26.91 25.00
N SER A 755 5.66 27.33 26.10
CA SER A 755 5.39 26.78 27.43
C SER A 755 5.45 27.90 28.48
N VAL A 756 4.69 27.78 29.56
CA VAL A 756 4.78 28.69 30.72
C VAL A 756 6.11 28.44 31.44
N LYS A 757 6.85 29.51 31.72
CA LYS A 757 8.15 29.47 32.38
C LYS A 757 8.03 28.89 33.79
N GLY A 758 9.02 28.09 34.19
CA GLY A 758 9.04 27.45 35.51
C GLY A 758 8.24 26.15 35.63
N ILE A 759 7.52 25.75 34.58
CA ILE A 759 6.83 24.46 34.53
C ILE A 759 7.73 23.37 33.95
N LYS A 760 7.72 22.20 34.59
CA LYS A 760 8.39 21.00 34.07
C LYS A 760 7.82 20.67 32.70
N LEU A 761 8.69 20.55 31.70
CA LEU A 761 8.30 20.18 30.35
C LEU A 761 7.53 18.86 30.39
N GLN A 762 6.29 18.91 29.89
CA GLN A 762 5.42 17.74 29.86
C GLN A 762 5.79 16.75 28.75
N LYS A 763 6.71 17.14 27.87
CA LYS A 763 7.19 16.35 26.75
C LYS A 763 8.69 16.12 26.92
N SER A 764 9.12 14.86 26.89
CA SER A 764 10.53 14.46 27.04
C SER A 764 11.30 14.40 25.72
N SER A 765 10.59 14.39 24.57
CA SER A 765 11.20 14.33 23.24
C SER A 765 10.28 14.94 22.18
N SER A 766 10.81 15.21 20.99
CA SER A 766 10.02 15.56 19.82
C SER A 766 10.48 14.80 18.59
N ARG A 767 9.75 14.95 17.48
CA ARG A 767 10.13 14.38 16.17
C ARG A 767 11.49 14.89 15.63
N PHE A 768 12.05 15.90 16.27
CA PHE A 768 13.34 16.50 15.89
C PHE A 768 14.49 16.04 16.80
N GLY A 769 14.19 15.36 17.92
CA GLY A 769 15.19 14.86 18.88
C GLY A 769 14.69 14.79 20.31
N SER A 770 15.52 14.25 21.20
CA SER A 770 15.26 14.10 22.64
C SER A 770 15.92 15.19 23.49
N ASN A 771 16.94 15.90 23.00
CA ASN A 771 17.57 16.97 23.78
C ASN A 771 16.72 18.23 23.73
N ALA A 772 16.15 18.62 24.87
CA ALA A 772 15.33 19.82 25.00
C ALA A 772 16.20 21.06 25.23
N HIS A 773 16.03 22.06 24.39
CA HIS A 773 16.58 23.40 24.57
C HIS A 773 15.46 24.37 24.91
N VAL A 774 15.69 25.17 25.95
CA VAL A 774 14.71 26.12 26.48
C VAL A 774 15.34 27.51 26.54
N THR A 775 14.62 28.51 26.04
CA THR A 775 15.04 29.92 26.13
C THR A 775 13.84 30.82 26.39
N SER A 776 14.02 31.88 27.17
CA SER A 776 12.96 32.88 27.37
C SER A 776 12.79 33.74 26.13
N ILE A 777 11.57 34.21 25.87
CA ILE A 777 11.29 35.12 24.74
C ILE A 777 12.13 36.40 24.83
N ASP A 778 12.32 36.96 26.03
CA ASP A 778 13.09 38.21 26.20
C ASP A 778 14.57 38.04 25.87
N LYS A 779 15.20 36.96 26.35
CA LYS A 779 16.58 36.61 25.96
C LYS A 779 16.71 36.43 24.45
N ALA A 780 15.74 35.77 23.82
CA ALA A 780 15.72 35.59 22.36
C ALA A 780 15.61 36.94 21.62
N LYS A 781 14.76 37.87 22.09
CA LYS A 781 14.62 39.21 21.51
C LYS A 781 15.90 40.05 21.62
N GLN A 782 16.66 39.89 22.70
CA GLN A 782 17.92 40.61 22.88
C GLN A 782 19.04 40.09 21.97
N LYS A 783 19.04 38.79 21.66
CA LYS A 783 20.13 38.14 20.92
C LYS A 783 19.87 37.94 19.43
N SER A 784 18.62 37.86 18.98
CA SER A 784 18.31 37.59 17.58
C SER A 784 17.49 38.69 16.92
N PRO A 785 17.98 39.31 15.84
CA PRO A 785 17.21 40.30 15.09
C PRO A 785 15.97 39.68 14.41
N TYR A 786 15.97 38.37 14.16
CA TYR A 786 14.83 37.66 13.55
C TYR A 786 13.62 37.57 14.47
N MET A 787 13.79 37.80 15.78
CA MET A 787 12.67 37.86 16.72
C MET A 787 11.76 39.06 16.49
N ALA A 788 12.23 40.12 15.80
CA ALA A 788 11.37 41.24 15.41
C ALA A 788 10.25 40.84 14.44
N GLU A 789 10.37 39.67 13.80
CA GLU A 789 9.46 39.12 12.79
C GLU A 789 8.88 37.75 13.19
N ALA A 790 9.22 37.28 14.40
CA ALA A 790 8.69 36.05 14.93
C ALA A 790 7.18 36.18 15.20
N HIS A 791 6.46 35.08 15.06
CA HIS A 791 5.03 35.06 15.30
C HIS A 791 4.59 33.72 15.90
N MET A 792 3.46 33.78 16.60
CA MET A 792 2.75 32.62 17.12
C MET A 792 1.63 32.23 16.15
N VAL A 793 1.45 30.92 15.96
CA VAL A 793 0.20 30.34 15.45
C VAL A 793 -0.42 29.47 16.54
N LEU A 794 -1.74 29.55 16.75
CA LEU A 794 -2.40 28.83 17.85
C LEU A 794 -2.38 27.31 17.69
N ASN A 795 -2.42 26.81 16.46
CA ASN A 795 -2.46 25.38 16.13
C ASN A 795 -1.54 25.07 14.95
N ASN A 796 -1.37 23.78 14.64
CA ASN A 796 -0.67 23.36 13.43
C ASN A 796 -1.30 24.06 12.21
N THR A 797 -0.47 24.67 11.37
CA THR A 797 -0.87 25.46 10.20
C THR A 797 -1.65 24.64 9.15
N LEU A 798 -1.54 23.31 9.12
CA LEU A 798 -2.38 22.43 8.27
C LEU A 798 -3.65 21.93 8.96
N LYS A 799 -3.74 22.04 10.29
CA LYS A 799 -4.84 21.53 11.11
C LYS A 799 -5.38 22.64 12.02
N PHE A 800 -5.45 23.87 11.49
CA PHE A 800 -5.77 25.07 12.26
C PHE A 800 -7.22 25.09 12.76
N GLN A 801 -8.09 24.27 12.17
CA GLN A 801 -9.49 24.11 12.58
C GLN A 801 -9.68 23.08 13.70
N GLU A 802 -8.75 22.12 13.85
CA GLU A 802 -8.89 20.97 14.74
C GLU A 802 -8.56 21.30 16.20
N ARG A 803 -9.28 20.67 17.13
CA ARG A 803 -8.90 20.53 18.55
C ARG A 803 -8.75 19.05 18.85
N LYS A 804 -7.68 18.67 19.54
CA LYS A 804 -7.55 17.28 20.02
C LYS A 804 -8.43 17.08 21.24
N VAL A 805 -9.13 15.95 21.31
CA VAL A 805 -9.68 15.46 22.58
C VAL A 805 -8.50 15.21 23.51
N SER A 806 -8.57 15.71 24.73
CA SER A 806 -7.48 15.64 25.68
C SER A 806 -8.05 15.21 27.02
N ASP A 807 -7.59 14.06 27.53
CA ASP A 807 -7.90 13.61 28.89
C ASP A 807 -7.52 14.66 29.93
N ARG A 808 -6.55 15.53 29.61
CA ARG A 808 -6.15 16.65 30.46
C ARG A 808 -7.26 17.70 30.60
N LEU A 809 -8.12 17.88 29.60
CA LEU A 809 -9.31 18.74 29.73
C LEU A 809 -10.31 18.11 30.69
N VAL A 810 -10.54 16.80 30.55
CA VAL A 810 -11.43 16.04 31.43
C VAL A 810 -10.94 16.14 32.87
N THR A 811 -9.64 15.95 33.11
CA THR A 811 -9.04 16.13 34.43
C THR A 811 -9.18 17.57 34.94
N LEU A 812 -8.91 18.57 34.10
CA LEU A 812 -9.02 19.99 34.49
C LEU A 812 -10.46 20.36 34.88
N LEU A 813 -11.46 19.76 34.23
CA LEU A 813 -12.88 19.98 34.48
C LEU A 813 -13.45 19.15 35.64
N GLY A 814 -12.65 18.27 36.27
CA GLY A 814 -13.01 17.52 37.46
C GLY A 814 -13.20 16.01 37.29
N GLY A 815 -12.97 15.47 36.08
CA GLY A 815 -12.86 14.01 35.86
C GLY A 815 -14.15 13.21 35.77
N ASP A 816 -15.31 13.85 35.96
CA ASP A 816 -16.63 13.20 35.91
C ASP A 816 -17.22 13.12 34.49
N ASP A 817 -18.39 12.50 34.35
CA ASP A 817 -19.04 12.32 33.04
C ASP A 817 -19.47 13.64 32.38
N ILE A 818 -19.75 14.67 33.19
CA ILE A 818 -20.04 16.03 32.69
C ILE A 818 -18.76 16.62 32.10
N ALA A 819 -17.63 16.48 32.78
CA ALA A 819 -16.32 16.89 32.28
C ALA A 819 -15.94 16.17 30.98
N ARG A 820 -16.22 14.86 30.86
CA ARG A 820 -16.03 14.11 29.60
C ARG A 820 -16.89 14.66 28.47
N LYS A 821 -18.19 14.85 28.72
CA LYS A 821 -19.12 15.40 27.74
C LYS A 821 -18.72 16.80 27.27
N ASP A 822 -18.37 17.68 28.20
CA ASP A 822 -17.95 19.05 27.90
C ASP A 822 -16.60 19.09 27.17
N ALA A 823 -15.66 18.18 27.49
CA ALA A 823 -14.40 18.07 26.76
C ALA A 823 -14.60 17.61 25.29
N ILE A 824 -15.52 16.66 25.06
CA ILE A 824 -15.94 16.24 23.71
C ILE A 824 -16.64 17.39 22.97
N ALA A 825 -17.47 18.17 23.67
CA ALA A 825 -18.13 19.32 23.09
C ALA A 825 -17.11 20.39 22.65
N PHE A 826 -16.07 20.63 23.45
CA PHE A 826 -14.96 21.51 23.08
C PHE A 826 -14.21 21.01 21.85
N SER A 827 -13.92 19.71 21.72
CA SER A 827 -13.12 19.20 20.59
C SER A 827 -13.78 19.41 19.23
N LYS A 828 -15.11 19.47 19.19
CA LYS A 828 -15.91 19.71 17.98
C LYS A 828 -15.96 21.19 17.55
N GLN A 829 -15.46 22.11 18.38
CA GLN A 829 -15.52 23.53 18.09
C GLN A 829 -14.40 23.96 17.13
N VAL A 830 -14.78 24.50 15.97
CA VAL A 830 -13.85 25.11 15.00
C VAL A 830 -13.07 26.26 15.66
N VAL A 831 -11.75 26.16 15.65
CA VAL A 831 -10.84 27.14 16.26
C VAL A 831 -10.79 28.45 15.46
N ALA A 832 -10.66 28.34 14.15
CA ALA A 832 -10.61 29.45 13.20
C ALA A 832 -11.07 29.01 11.82
N GLU A 833 -11.66 29.91 11.04
CA GLU A 833 -12.10 29.61 9.67
C GLU A 833 -10.93 29.52 8.70
N ASN A 834 -9.89 30.35 8.90
CA ASN A 834 -8.67 30.36 8.09
C ASN A 834 -7.42 30.29 8.97
N ALA A 835 -6.33 29.71 8.44
CA ALA A 835 -5.05 29.64 9.14
C ALA A 835 -4.51 31.01 9.58
N VAL A 836 -4.77 32.07 8.81
CA VAL A 836 -4.29 33.43 9.11
C VAL A 836 -4.99 34.06 10.31
N ASP A 837 -6.15 33.55 10.70
CA ASP A 837 -6.92 34.06 11.84
C ASP A 837 -6.36 33.53 13.18
N THR A 838 -5.43 32.57 13.12
CA THR A 838 -4.73 32.02 14.29
C THR A 838 -3.36 32.66 14.54
N LEU A 839 -2.96 33.59 13.67
CA LEU A 839 -1.63 34.20 13.68
C LEU A 839 -1.60 35.45 14.56
N PHE A 840 -0.57 35.54 15.41
CA PHE A 840 -0.29 36.71 16.25
C PHE A 840 1.20 37.04 16.23
N HIS A 841 1.53 38.31 16.13
CA HIS A 841 2.90 38.77 16.22
C HIS A 841 3.48 38.43 17.61
N ILE A 842 4.79 38.20 17.74
CA ILE A 842 5.39 37.77 19.02
C ILE A 842 5.15 38.76 20.18
N ASP A 843 5.08 40.06 19.88
CA ASP A 843 4.77 41.10 20.88
C ASP A 843 3.30 41.07 21.35
N ASP A 844 2.43 40.47 20.55
CA ASP A 844 0.99 40.38 20.80
C ASP A 844 0.59 39.04 21.40
N LEU A 845 1.55 38.16 21.68
CA LEU A 845 1.33 36.78 22.11
C LEU A 845 0.36 36.68 23.28
N HIS A 846 0.59 37.44 24.35
CA HIS A 846 -0.30 37.42 25.53
C HIS A 846 -1.73 37.85 25.19
N MET A 847 -1.88 38.92 24.40
CA MET A 847 -3.18 39.46 24.02
C MET A 847 -3.92 38.50 23.08
N GLY A 848 -3.25 38.01 22.04
CA GLY A 848 -3.81 37.09 21.06
C GLY A 848 -4.23 35.77 21.67
N LEU A 849 -3.36 35.15 22.49
CA LEU A 849 -3.65 33.88 23.13
C LEU A 849 -4.78 34.00 24.16
N SER A 850 -4.73 34.99 25.05
CA SER A 850 -5.77 35.16 26.09
C SER A 850 -7.16 35.44 25.49
N LEU A 851 -7.26 36.31 24.47
CA LEU A 851 -8.52 36.57 23.79
C LEU A 851 -9.04 35.34 23.05
N SER A 852 -8.16 34.53 22.47
CA SER A 852 -8.53 33.29 21.78
C SER A 852 -9.05 32.23 22.75
N ILE A 853 -8.44 32.12 23.93
CA ILE A 853 -8.94 31.27 25.03
C ILE A 853 -10.32 31.74 25.48
N LEU A 854 -10.46 33.04 25.79
CA LEU A 854 -11.74 33.61 26.23
C LEU A 854 -12.84 33.42 25.20
N TRP A 855 -12.53 33.61 23.91
CA TRP A 855 -13.48 33.37 22.82
C TRP A 855 -13.89 31.91 22.77
N SER A 856 -12.93 30.99 22.86
CA SER A 856 -13.20 29.55 22.88
C SER A 856 -14.13 29.16 24.02
N ILE A 857 -13.83 29.61 25.25
CA ILE A 857 -14.67 29.34 26.42
C ILE A 857 -16.07 29.95 26.25
N LYS A 858 -16.16 31.15 25.69
CA LYS A 858 -17.45 31.84 25.52
C LYS A 858 -18.39 31.08 24.58
N THR A 859 -17.88 30.58 23.46
CA THR A 859 -18.71 29.97 22.40
C THR A 859 -18.80 28.45 22.46
N ALA A 860 -18.06 27.80 23.35
CA ALA A 860 -18.14 26.36 23.52
C ALA A 860 -19.53 25.95 24.10
N PRO A 861 -20.16 24.89 23.57
CA PRO A 861 -21.43 24.37 24.07
C PRO A 861 -21.20 23.48 25.31
N ILE A 862 -20.70 24.09 26.38
CA ILE A 862 -20.34 23.43 27.65
C ILE A 862 -21.22 23.90 28.80
N SER A 863 -21.26 23.12 29.88
CA SER A 863 -21.95 23.52 31.11
C SER A 863 -21.37 24.80 31.74
N GLU A 864 -22.22 25.55 32.46
CA GLU A 864 -21.79 26.72 33.24
C GLU A 864 -20.77 26.36 34.33
N ARG A 865 -20.86 25.15 34.89
CA ARG A 865 -19.86 24.61 35.82
C ARG A 865 -18.48 24.57 35.16
N SER A 866 -18.36 23.94 34.00
CA SER A 866 -17.09 23.83 33.27
C SER A 866 -16.59 25.22 32.84
N ARG A 867 -17.48 26.11 32.43
CA ARG A 867 -17.15 27.50 32.09
C ARG A 867 -16.50 28.24 33.27
N LYS A 868 -17.07 28.12 34.48
CA LYS A 868 -16.52 28.70 35.71
C LYS A 868 -15.17 28.09 36.10
N ILE A 869 -15.00 26.77 35.94
CA ILE A 869 -13.70 26.11 36.19
C ILE A 869 -12.62 26.68 35.28
N LEU A 870 -12.89 26.78 33.98
CA LEU A 870 -11.91 27.28 32.99
C LEU A 870 -11.55 28.76 33.20
N LEU A 871 -12.54 29.61 33.51
CA LEU A 871 -12.27 31.01 33.86
C LEU A 871 -11.60 31.14 35.23
N GLY A 872 -11.82 30.18 36.13
CA GLY A 872 -11.30 30.15 37.50
C GLY A 872 -9.88 29.62 37.64
N VAL A 873 -9.23 29.21 36.54
CA VAL A 873 -7.84 28.72 36.52
C VAL A 873 -6.87 29.72 37.18
N LYS A 874 -5.97 29.19 38.03
CA LYS A 874 -4.97 29.93 38.80
C LYS A 874 -3.63 29.19 38.81
N GLY A 875 -2.53 29.95 38.78
CA GLY A 875 -1.17 29.41 38.83
C GLY A 875 -0.67 28.87 37.48
N GLU A 876 0.65 28.85 37.33
CA GLU A 876 1.33 28.57 36.06
C GLU A 876 1.00 27.17 35.50
N ALA A 877 0.91 26.15 36.36
CA ALA A 877 0.68 24.77 35.94
C ALA A 877 -0.72 24.54 35.34
N GLN A 878 -1.75 25.16 35.93
CA GLN A 878 -3.10 25.06 35.41
C GLN A 878 -3.25 25.85 34.10
N PHE A 879 -2.57 26.99 33.96
CA PHE A 879 -2.53 27.73 32.69
C PHE A 879 -1.79 26.95 31.60
N GLU A 880 -0.66 26.32 31.90
CA GLU A 880 0.03 25.43 30.95
C GLU A 880 -0.90 24.30 30.48
N GLN A 881 -1.60 23.66 31.43
CA GLN A 881 -2.57 22.62 31.11
C GLN A 881 -3.73 23.15 30.25
N LEU A 882 -4.27 24.33 30.56
CA LEU A 882 -5.33 24.96 29.79
C LEU A 882 -4.88 25.28 28.35
N ILE A 883 -3.72 25.93 28.20
CA ILE A 883 -3.17 26.34 26.90
C ILE A 883 -2.91 25.12 26.02
N THR A 884 -2.17 24.13 26.53
CA THR A 884 -1.77 22.92 25.77
C THR A 884 -2.95 21.99 25.46
N THR A 885 -4.07 22.19 26.14
CA THR A 885 -5.31 21.46 25.92
C THR A 885 -6.19 22.14 24.88
N LEU A 886 -6.34 23.47 24.96
CA LEU A 886 -7.18 24.21 24.02
C LEU A 886 -6.49 24.42 22.67
N PHE A 887 -5.17 24.53 22.67
CA PHE A 887 -4.36 24.94 21.53
C PHE A 887 -3.04 24.16 21.49
N ARG A 888 -2.31 24.28 20.38
CA ARG A 888 -0.93 23.83 20.25
C ARG A 888 -0.06 24.98 19.74
N PRO A 889 0.19 26.00 20.58
CA PRO A 889 0.84 27.21 20.11
C PRO A 889 2.26 26.92 19.65
N GLN A 890 2.61 27.42 18.46
CA GLN A 890 3.94 27.32 17.89
C GLN A 890 4.47 28.71 17.61
N ILE A 891 5.72 28.95 18.01
CA ILE A 891 6.47 30.14 17.62
C ILE A 891 7.32 29.79 16.40
N LEU A 892 7.16 30.60 15.35
CA LEU A 892 7.93 30.51 14.14
C LEU A 892 8.91 31.68 14.10
N VAL A 893 10.20 31.38 14.14
CA VAL A 893 11.28 32.37 13.98
C VAL A 893 11.85 32.24 12.57
N PRO A 894 11.84 33.30 11.74
CA PRO A 894 12.34 33.21 10.38
C PRO A 894 13.86 33.03 10.36
N VAL A 895 14.36 32.25 9.39
CA VAL A 895 15.80 32.04 9.11
C VAL A 895 16.54 31.30 10.23
N GLU A 896 16.80 31.94 11.36
CA GLU A 896 17.55 31.37 12.49
C GLU A 896 17.27 32.09 13.82
N LEU A 897 17.60 31.42 14.93
CA LEU A 897 17.59 31.98 16.28
C LEU A 897 18.89 31.62 17.00
N THR A 898 19.72 32.60 17.33
CA THR A 898 20.90 32.41 18.20
C THR A 898 20.59 32.91 19.61
N VAL A 899 20.87 32.09 20.64
CA VAL A 899 20.58 32.39 22.08
C VAL A 899 21.71 32.00 23.02
#